data_AF-A0A8C9UAW2-F1
#
_entry.id   AF-A0A8C9UAW2-F1
#
_cell.length_a   1.000
_cell.length_b   1.000
_cell.length_c   1.000
_cell.angle_alpha   90.00
_cell.angle_beta   90.00
_cell.angle_gamma   90.00
#
_symmetry.space_group_name_H-M   'P 1'
#
loop_
_entity.id
_entity.type
_entity.pdbx_description
1 polymer ?
#
loop_
_entity_poly.entity_id
_entity_poly.type
_entity_poly.pdbx_seq_one_letter_code
_entity_poly.pdbx_strand_id
1 'polypeptide(L)'
;MSSPNSSPEREGTMERTECPASPPAGLSPPSMGSPILSPDSSSHDTTLSAPVASPADSESLSPDELELLAKLEEQNRLLEADSKSMRSMSGSRRNSGSSLVSSSSASSNLSHLEEDTWILWGRIVNEWEEWRRKKEKLLKELIHKGIPHHFRAIVWQLLGNATDMPVKNQYSELLKMSSPCEKLIRRDIARTYPEHDFFKGQDSLGQEVLFNVMKAYSLVDREVGYCQGSAFIVGLLLMQMPEEEAFCVFVRLMQEYRLRELFKPSMAELGLCIYQFEYLLQEQLPELNVHFRSQSFHTSMYASSWFLTLFLTFLPLPVATRIFDIFMYEGLEIIFRVGMAILQYNQTDLIQLDMEGMSQHFQKVIPHQFDSCPDKLILRAYQIKYNPKKMKKLEKEYTTFKNKEMEEQIEIKVSFGLLTGGTLLLWRGCLGQVTRAQEAEENYVIKRELAVARQQCSTASESLERAQDTIRELQQRKYTEQFVSSLQTQLEQSRLQEAELLGALKEMQDKVLELEKRSSLLPDESNVAQLQEELKLVKLRELETLHCFREMQDTVTELNQCWQQHVSRGGGGGHWKESPKKNAMNELQDKLMSMRLREAQAQAELREARLKVLQLESQNQIHGKLVSRQEEESAALQERVQYLTAQNKGLQGQLSEVKRKQAESDCKSKEEVMAVRLREADSMAAMAELRQRIAELEIQKEEGRIQGQLNHSDASQYITQLREQISELKNEVRHSTWTELSLWPPSPCQYFHSAEI
;
A
#
# COMPACT_ATOMS: atom_id res chain seq x y z
N MET A 1 -70.64 0.12 20.78
CA MET A 1 -71.35 1.37 20.46
C MET A 1 -70.48 2.16 19.50
N SER A 2 -70.89 2.65 18.34
CA SER A 2 -71.98 2.35 17.38
C SER A 2 -71.96 3.54 16.42
N SER A 3 -71.74 3.33 15.13
CA SER A 3 -71.87 4.35 14.08
C SER A 3 -73.34 4.83 13.96
N PRO A 4 -73.65 5.95 13.27
CA PRO A 4 -73.66 5.99 11.80
C PRO A 4 -73.20 7.38 11.25
N ASN A 5 -73.31 7.81 9.98
CA ASN A 5 -73.79 7.24 8.71
C ASN A 5 -72.97 7.92 7.57
N SER A 6 -72.73 7.37 6.37
CA SER A 6 -73.73 7.13 5.31
C SER A 6 -73.09 6.50 4.05
N SER A 7 -73.93 6.03 3.11
CA SER A 7 -73.61 5.36 1.81
C SER A 7 -74.80 5.66 0.84
N PRO A 8 -75.00 5.08 -0.39
CA PRO A 8 -74.41 3.89 -1.02
C PRO A 8 -74.10 3.90 -2.57
N GLU A 9 -73.58 2.75 -3.00
CA GLU A 9 -73.62 1.97 -4.28
C GLU A 9 -74.68 2.37 -5.38
N ARG A 10 -74.57 2.03 -6.70
CA ARG A 10 -74.72 0.72 -7.46
C ARG A 10 -74.73 1.01 -9.01
N GLU A 11 -74.65 0.13 -10.05
CA GLU A 11 -74.25 -1.30 -10.30
C GLU A 11 -74.18 -1.60 -11.84
N GLY A 12 -73.57 -2.74 -12.28
CA GLY A 12 -73.78 -3.40 -13.62
C GLY A 12 -72.82 -3.02 -14.79
N THR A 13 -72.57 -3.86 -15.84
CA THR A 13 -72.94 -5.28 -16.11
C THR A 13 -72.17 -5.90 -17.31
N MET A 14 -71.85 -7.22 -17.25
CA MET A 14 -71.67 -8.22 -18.37
C MET A 14 -70.60 -8.01 -19.50
N GLU A 15 -70.28 -8.99 -20.39
CA GLU A 15 -69.86 -10.41 -20.23
C GLU A 15 -69.26 -11.02 -21.56
N ARG A 16 -69.16 -12.37 -21.66
CA ARG A 16 -68.49 -13.28 -22.65
C ARG A 16 -69.16 -13.37 -24.07
N THR A 17 -68.62 -14.00 -25.14
CA THR A 17 -67.33 -14.70 -25.50
C THR A 17 -66.99 -14.44 -27.02
N GLU A 18 -66.44 -15.26 -27.96
CA GLU A 18 -66.02 -16.68 -28.14
C GLU A 18 -64.98 -16.87 -29.31
N CYS A 19 -64.77 -18.09 -29.84
CA CYS A 19 -63.84 -18.46 -30.95
C CYS A 19 -64.56 -19.11 -32.17
N PRO A 20 -63.94 -19.25 -33.37
CA PRO A 20 -63.07 -20.41 -33.74
C PRO A 20 -61.80 -19.94 -34.54
N ALA A 21 -61.06 -20.63 -35.44
CA ALA A 21 -61.14 -21.91 -36.20
C ALA A 21 -59.72 -22.43 -36.64
N SER A 22 -59.66 -23.42 -37.56
CA SER A 22 -58.43 -24.07 -38.14
C SER A 22 -58.80 -24.80 -39.46
N PRO A 23 -57.98 -25.66 -40.13
CA PRO A 23 -56.53 -26.03 -40.08
C PRO A 23 -55.88 -25.80 -41.49
N PRO A 24 -55.06 -26.65 -42.18
CA PRO A 24 -54.10 -27.75 -41.81
C PRO A 24 -52.71 -27.74 -42.55
N ALA A 25 -51.82 -28.67 -42.15
CA ALA A 25 -50.74 -29.39 -42.89
C ALA A 25 -49.56 -28.63 -43.58
N GLY A 26 -48.30 -29.10 -43.50
CA GLY A 26 -47.74 -30.22 -42.70
C GLY A 26 -46.27 -30.61 -43.00
N LEU A 27 -45.79 -31.64 -42.28
CA LEU A 27 -44.46 -32.32 -42.34
C LEU A 27 -43.26 -31.68 -41.59
N SER A 28 -42.30 -32.54 -41.24
CA SER A 28 -41.19 -32.41 -40.25
C SER A 28 -40.02 -33.33 -40.71
N PRO A 29 -39.00 -33.73 -39.92
CA PRO A 29 -38.29 -33.19 -38.72
C PRO A 29 -36.76 -33.10 -39.08
N PRO A 30 -35.71 -33.34 -38.23
CA PRO A 30 -35.60 -33.52 -36.77
C PRO A 30 -34.48 -32.70 -36.08
N SER A 31 -34.32 -32.95 -34.78
CA SER A 31 -33.27 -32.44 -33.88
C SER A 31 -32.54 -33.61 -33.20
N MET A 32 -31.34 -33.38 -32.68
CA MET A 32 -30.74 -34.15 -31.58
C MET A 32 -30.25 -33.19 -30.49
N GLY A 33 -30.30 -33.63 -29.23
CA GLY A 33 -29.79 -32.90 -28.06
C GLY A 33 -28.96 -33.80 -27.16
N SER A 34 -28.51 -33.26 -26.03
CA SER A 34 -27.64 -33.97 -25.07
C SER A 34 -28.02 -33.65 -23.62
N PRO A 35 -28.21 -34.66 -22.75
CA PRO A 35 -28.37 -34.48 -21.30
C PRO A 35 -27.09 -34.85 -20.51
N ILE A 36 -27.09 -34.50 -19.22
CA ILE A 36 -26.03 -34.69 -18.23
C ILE A 36 -26.25 -36.00 -17.44
N LEU A 37 -25.18 -36.65 -16.92
CA LEU A 37 -25.09 -37.16 -15.52
C LEU A 37 -23.77 -37.93 -15.21
N SER A 38 -23.40 -37.90 -13.93
CA SER A 38 -22.34 -38.67 -13.23
C SER A 38 -23.04 -39.60 -12.18
N PRO A 39 -22.40 -40.39 -11.28
CA PRO A 39 -20.97 -40.46 -10.88
C PRO A 39 -20.38 -41.88 -10.56
N ASP A 40 -19.27 -41.89 -9.81
CA ASP A 40 -18.78 -42.89 -8.82
C ASP A 40 -17.63 -43.91 -9.12
N SER A 41 -16.53 -43.68 -8.36
CA SER A 41 -15.82 -44.63 -7.47
C SER A 41 -14.47 -45.33 -7.82
N SER A 42 -13.58 -45.28 -6.79
CA SER A 42 -12.51 -46.21 -6.37
C SER A 42 -11.19 -46.40 -7.18
N SER A 43 -10.16 -45.64 -6.80
CA SER A 43 -8.83 -46.08 -6.29
C SER A 43 -8.03 -47.25 -6.93
N HIS A 44 -6.77 -46.96 -7.30
CA HIS A 44 -5.58 -47.45 -6.55
C HIS A 44 -4.26 -46.76 -6.96
N ASP A 45 -3.24 -46.82 -6.10
CA ASP A 45 -1.89 -46.25 -6.28
C ASP A 45 -1.03 -46.96 -7.34
N THR A 46 0.00 -46.27 -7.86
CA THR A 46 1.41 -46.74 -7.87
C THR A 46 2.36 -45.53 -8.06
N THR A 47 3.58 -45.64 -7.56
CA THR A 47 4.61 -44.59 -7.45
C THR A 47 5.64 -44.62 -8.61
N LEU A 48 6.71 -43.81 -8.47
CA LEU A 48 7.94 -43.71 -9.29
C LEU A 48 7.83 -42.69 -10.46
N SER A 49 8.53 -41.55 -10.43
CA SER A 49 9.99 -41.30 -10.43
C SER A 49 10.60 -41.36 -11.85
N ALA A 50 10.82 -40.19 -12.45
CA ALA A 50 11.51 -40.03 -13.73
C ALA A 50 13.01 -39.73 -13.52
N PRO A 51 13.95 -40.50 -14.11
CA PRO A 51 15.38 -40.23 -14.05
C PRO A 51 15.88 -39.32 -15.20
N VAL A 52 17.09 -38.79 -15.04
CA VAL A 52 17.82 -38.00 -16.05
C VAL A 52 18.56 -38.91 -17.03
N ALA A 53 18.45 -38.69 -18.35
CA ALA A 53 19.60 -38.64 -19.29
C ALA A 53 19.22 -38.46 -20.78
N SER A 54 19.70 -37.33 -21.34
CA SER A 54 20.35 -37.20 -22.66
C SER A 54 19.55 -37.38 -23.98
N PRO A 55 20.07 -36.87 -25.12
CA PRO A 55 19.22 -36.52 -26.27
C PRO A 55 19.54 -37.25 -27.58
N ALA A 56 18.51 -37.55 -28.36
CA ALA A 56 18.49 -37.45 -29.83
C ALA A 56 17.08 -37.74 -30.36
N ASP A 57 16.41 -36.74 -30.91
CA ASP A 57 15.61 -36.88 -32.13
C ASP A 57 15.39 -35.49 -32.74
N SER A 58 15.24 -35.42 -34.06
CA SER A 58 15.19 -34.15 -34.80
C SER A 58 13.89 -34.03 -35.58
N GLU A 59 12.94 -33.25 -35.06
CA GLU A 59 11.73 -32.92 -35.80
C GLU A 59 12.08 -32.07 -37.02
N SER A 60 11.67 -32.54 -38.20
CA SER A 60 11.90 -31.85 -39.46
C SER A 60 10.89 -30.70 -39.60
N LEU A 61 11.34 -29.48 -39.30
CA LEU A 61 10.58 -28.23 -39.50
C LEU A 61 9.98 -28.16 -40.90
N SER A 62 8.78 -27.61 -41.01
CA SER A 62 8.06 -27.48 -42.28
C SER A 62 8.70 -26.43 -43.20
N PRO A 63 8.46 -26.49 -44.53
CA PRO A 63 8.98 -25.50 -45.47
C PRO A 63 8.58 -24.06 -45.13
N ASP A 64 7.35 -23.87 -44.62
CA ASP A 64 6.81 -22.55 -44.28
C ASP A 64 7.50 -21.95 -43.04
N GLU A 65 7.87 -22.78 -42.06
CA GLU A 65 8.66 -22.38 -40.89
C GLU A 65 10.10 -22.03 -41.27
N LEU A 66 10.69 -22.77 -42.21
CA LEU A 66 12.01 -22.47 -42.78
C LEU A 66 12.00 -21.14 -43.56
N GLU A 67 10.96 -20.85 -44.34
CA GLU A 67 10.83 -19.55 -45.02
C GLU A 67 10.57 -18.40 -44.03
N LEU A 68 9.84 -18.65 -42.93
CA LEU A 68 9.62 -17.67 -41.86
C LEU A 68 10.92 -17.36 -41.10
N LEU A 69 11.72 -18.38 -40.77
CA LEU A 69 13.04 -18.22 -40.14
C LEU A 69 14.00 -17.44 -41.04
N ALA A 70 14.06 -17.76 -42.33
CA ALA A 70 14.90 -17.03 -43.28
C ALA A 70 14.51 -15.54 -43.39
N LYS A 71 13.20 -15.22 -43.34
CA LYS A 71 12.71 -13.83 -43.30
C LYS A 71 13.09 -13.11 -42.00
N LEU A 72 13.02 -13.80 -40.86
CA LEU A 72 13.43 -13.26 -39.56
C LEU A 72 14.94 -13.00 -39.48
N GLU A 73 15.78 -13.89 -40.02
CA GLU A 73 17.23 -13.67 -40.10
C GLU A 73 17.59 -12.50 -41.02
N GLU A 74 16.97 -12.39 -42.20
CA GLU A 74 17.18 -11.26 -43.12
C GLU A 74 16.75 -9.92 -42.47
N GLN A 75 15.62 -9.90 -41.76
CA GLN A 75 15.16 -8.71 -41.05
C GLN A 75 16.08 -8.33 -39.87
N ASN A 76 16.59 -9.30 -39.12
CA ASN A 76 17.61 -9.07 -38.10
C ASN A 76 18.93 -8.55 -38.69
N ARG A 77 19.37 -9.07 -39.85
CA ARG A 77 20.58 -8.58 -40.53
C ARG A 77 20.44 -7.13 -41.02
N LEU A 78 19.22 -6.73 -41.43
CA LEU A 78 18.91 -5.34 -41.78
C LEU A 78 18.95 -4.42 -40.54
N LEU A 79 18.37 -4.83 -39.41
CA LEU A 79 18.45 -4.09 -38.14
C LEU A 79 19.90 -3.94 -37.64
N GLU A 80 20.72 -4.98 -37.75
CA GLU A 80 22.15 -4.88 -37.44
C GLU A 80 22.88 -3.90 -38.36
N ALA A 81 22.59 -3.90 -39.66
CA ALA A 81 23.21 -2.98 -40.61
C ALA A 81 22.89 -1.51 -40.30
N ASP A 82 21.63 -1.21 -39.97
CA ASP A 82 21.20 0.15 -39.63
C ASP A 82 21.77 0.63 -38.28
N SER A 83 21.88 -0.27 -37.29
CA SER A 83 22.56 0.01 -36.02
C SER A 83 24.04 0.40 -36.19
N LYS A 84 24.71 -0.17 -37.21
CA LYS A 84 26.10 0.14 -37.57
C LYS A 84 26.19 1.42 -38.41
N SER A 85 25.19 1.68 -39.25
CA SER A 85 25.02 2.93 -40.00
C SER A 85 24.95 4.14 -39.07
N MET A 86 24.03 4.14 -38.09
CA MET A 86 23.86 5.27 -37.15
C MET A 86 25.11 5.59 -36.32
N ARG A 87 25.91 4.58 -35.96
CA ARG A 87 27.17 4.79 -35.20
C ARG A 87 28.24 5.54 -36.00
N SER A 88 28.15 5.59 -37.34
CA SER A 88 29.15 6.24 -38.19
C SER A 88 29.07 7.77 -38.24
N MET A 89 27.92 8.37 -37.91
CA MET A 89 27.67 9.80 -38.15
C MET A 89 28.08 10.73 -36.99
N SER A 90 28.29 10.21 -35.78
CA SER A 90 28.59 11.02 -34.57
C SER A 90 30.09 11.25 -34.35
N GLY A 91 30.84 11.60 -35.42
CA GLY A 91 32.28 11.32 -35.49
C GLY A 91 33.21 12.34 -36.14
N SER A 92 32.89 13.64 -36.24
CA SER A 92 33.89 14.64 -36.67
C SER A 92 33.59 16.10 -36.33
N ARG A 93 34.68 16.89 -36.19
CA ARG A 93 34.76 18.37 -36.03
C ARG A 93 34.33 18.90 -34.63
N ARG A 94 35.08 19.78 -33.95
CA ARG A 94 36.36 20.48 -34.27
C ARG A 94 37.19 20.79 -33.00
N ASN A 95 38.50 20.87 -33.17
CA ASN A 95 39.50 21.23 -32.15
C ASN A 95 39.69 22.76 -32.01
N SER A 96 39.96 23.26 -30.79
CA SER A 96 41.04 24.24 -30.48
C SER A 96 41.09 24.70 -29.00
N GLY A 97 42.27 24.65 -28.37
CA GLY A 97 42.80 25.80 -27.59
C GLY A 97 42.86 25.76 -26.05
N SER A 98 44.00 25.28 -25.50
CA SER A 98 44.51 25.55 -24.12
C SER A 98 43.67 25.04 -22.91
N SER A 99 44.25 24.80 -21.73
CA SER A 99 45.65 24.91 -21.27
C SER A 99 46.01 23.84 -20.23
N LEU A 100 47.33 23.65 -20.01
CA LEU A 100 48.04 23.15 -18.81
C LEU A 100 47.15 23.01 -17.54
N VAL A 101 47.16 21.92 -16.77
CA VAL A 101 48.33 21.33 -16.04
C VAL A 101 48.16 19.81 -15.86
N SER A 102 49.28 19.06 -15.83
CA SER A 102 49.29 17.60 -15.60
C SER A 102 49.30 17.23 -14.10
N SER A 103 48.30 16.48 -13.62
CA SER A 103 48.24 15.91 -12.25
C SER A 103 47.32 14.67 -12.16
N SER A 104 47.60 13.59 -12.91
CA SER A 104 46.68 12.44 -12.97
C SER A 104 47.31 11.05 -13.24
N SER A 105 48.49 10.77 -12.69
CA SER A 105 49.13 9.42 -12.69
C SER A 105 48.37 8.33 -11.91
N ALA A 106 47.11 8.57 -11.56
CA ALA A 106 46.19 7.63 -10.91
C ALA A 106 44.98 7.26 -11.80
N SER A 107 44.82 7.89 -12.98
CA SER A 107 43.63 7.70 -13.83
C SER A 107 43.67 6.45 -14.71
N SER A 108 44.82 5.78 -14.83
CA SER A 108 45.03 4.63 -15.72
C SER A 108 44.17 3.40 -15.37
N ASN A 109 43.71 3.30 -14.13
CA ASN A 109 42.99 2.12 -13.64
C ASN A 109 41.49 2.16 -13.95
N LEU A 110 40.95 3.32 -14.37
CA LEU A 110 39.52 3.49 -14.59
C LEU A 110 39.07 3.09 -16.01
N SER A 111 39.98 3.14 -17.00
CA SER A 111 39.67 2.78 -18.40
C SER A 111 39.53 1.28 -18.66
N HIS A 112 39.56 0.44 -17.63
CA HIS A 112 39.33 -1.01 -17.71
C HIS A 112 37.97 -1.42 -17.11
N LEU A 113 37.11 -0.45 -16.76
CA LEU A 113 35.75 -0.68 -16.22
C LEU A 113 34.66 -0.81 -17.29
N GLU A 114 35.04 -0.85 -18.57
CA GLU A 114 34.14 -1.22 -19.69
C GLU A 114 34.13 -2.75 -19.96
N GLU A 115 34.53 -3.56 -18.97
CA GLU A 115 34.06 -4.95 -18.91
C GLU A 115 32.55 -4.97 -18.70
N ASP A 116 31.83 -5.86 -19.39
CA ASP A 116 30.39 -6.05 -19.18
C ASP A 116 30.10 -6.21 -17.69
N THR A 117 29.09 -5.48 -17.19
CA THR A 117 28.71 -5.50 -15.77
C THR A 117 28.41 -6.93 -15.29
N TRP A 118 27.93 -7.79 -16.18
CA TRP A 118 27.77 -9.23 -15.94
C TRP A 118 29.10 -9.96 -15.66
N ILE A 119 30.12 -9.75 -16.50
CA ILE A 119 31.45 -10.37 -16.37
C ILE A 119 32.13 -9.89 -15.08
N LEU A 120 32.03 -8.59 -14.79
CA LEU A 120 32.57 -7.99 -13.58
C LEU A 120 31.95 -8.59 -12.30
N TRP A 121 30.62 -8.67 -12.22
CA TRP A 121 29.94 -9.28 -11.06
C TRP A 121 30.14 -10.79 -10.97
N GLY A 122 30.21 -11.50 -12.11
CA GLY A 122 30.61 -12.91 -12.13
C GLY A 122 32.01 -13.14 -11.57
N ARG A 123 32.98 -12.29 -11.90
CA ARG A 123 34.33 -12.32 -11.30
C ARG A 123 34.27 -12.02 -9.80
N ILE A 124 33.52 -11.00 -9.38
CA ILE A 124 33.38 -10.63 -7.95
C ILE A 124 32.82 -11.77 -7.10
N VAL A 125 31.82 -12.50 -7.60
CA VAL A 125 31.24 -13.67 -6.92
C VAL A 125 32.25 -14.82 -6.84
N ASN A 126 32.90 -15.17 -7.96
CA ASN A 126 33.87 -16.28 -8.00
C ASN A 126 35.15 -15.99 -7.18
N GLU A 127 35.57 -14.72 -7.09
CA GLU A 127 36.76 -14.27 -6.37
C GLU A 127 36.41 -13.59 -5.02
N TRP A 128 35.24 -13.88 -4.41
CA TRP A 128 34.69 -13.09 -3.29
C TRP A 128 35.70 -12.80 -2.17
N GLU A 129 36.41 -13.82 -1.71
CA GLU A 129 37.41 -13.70 -0.63
C GLU A 129 38.65 -12.90 -1.02
N GLU A 130 38.93 -12.70 -2.31
CA GLU A 130 39.94 -11.73 -2.77
C GLU A 130 39.34 -10.31 -2.83
N TRP A 131 38.13 -10.16 -3.38
CA TRP A 131 37.50 -8.84 -3.52
C TRP A 131 37.22 -8.20 -2.15
N ARG A 132 36.67 -8.97 -1.21
CA ARG A 132 36.37 -8.51 0.15
C ARG A 132 37.62 -8.06 0.91
N ARG A 133 38.75 -8.74 0.74
CA ARG A 133 40.01 -8.45 1.47
C ARG A 133 40.96 -7.47 0.78
N LYS A 134 41.02 -7.45 -0.56
CA LYS A 134 41.97 -6.62 -1.32
C LYS A 134 41.33 -5.46 -2.10
N LYS A 135 40.05 -5.57 -2.47
CA LYS A 135 39.34 -4.63 -3.36
C LYS A 135 38.11 -4.00 -2.69
N GLU A 136 38.03 -4.02 -1.36
CA GLU A 136 36.87 -3.59 -0.55
C GLU A 136 36.25 -2.26 -1.00
N LYS A 137 37.07 -1.23 -1.23
CA LYS A 137 36.59 0.09 -1.66
C LYS A 137 35.87 0.06 -3.02
N LEU A 138 36.39 -0.71 -3.97
CA LEU A 138 35.78 -0.88 -5.29
C LEU A 138 34.50 -1.73 -5.20
N LEU A 139 34.49 -2.76 -4.34
CA LEU A 139 33.29 -3.54 -4.05
C LEU A 139 32.17 -2.64 -3.46
N LYS A 140 32.51 -1.78 -2.49
CA LYS A 140 31.60 -0.77 -1.93
C LYS A 140 31.05 0.17 -3.01
N GLU A 141 31.91 0.74 -3.86
CA GLU A 141 31.50 1.61 -4.97
C GLU A 141 30.59 0.89 -5.99
N LEU A 142 30.77 -0.41 -6.21
CA LEU A 142 29.90 -1.21 -7.08
C LEU A 142 28.56 -1.54 -6.43
N ILE A 143 28.52 -1.85 -5.13
CA ILE A 143 27.26 -2.00 -4.37
C ILE A 143 26.47 -0.67 -4.34
N HIS A 144 27.17 0.46 -4.22
CA HIS A 144 26.59 1.80 -4.29
C HIS A 144 25.96 2.10 -5.65
N LYS A 145 26.59 1.68 -6.76
CA LYS A 145 26.01 1.73 -8.12
C LYS A 145 24.85 0.73 -8.31
N GLY A 146 24.91 -0.42 -7.64
CA GLY A 146 23.83 -1.38 -7.52
C GLY A 146 24.21 -2.80 -7.92
N ILE A 147 23.63 -3.76 -7.21
CA ILE A 147 23.80 -5.19 -7.50
C ILE A 147 22.79 -5.56 -8.60
N PRO A 148 23.22 -6.12 -9.75
CA PRO A 148 22.28 -6.55 -10.79
C PRO A 148 21.41 -7.69 -10.26
N HIS A 149 20.12 -7.69 -10.61
CA HIS A 149 19.10 -8.60 -10.07
C HIS A 149 19.56 -10.07 -9.98
N HIS A 150 20.07 -10.62 -11.09
CA HIS A 150 20.55 -12.01 -11.19
C HIS A 150 21.67 -12.38 -10.19
N PHE A 151 22.44 -11.40 -9.68
CA PHE A 151 23.51 -11.64 -8.71
C PHE A 151 23.07 -11.43 -7.26
N ARG A 152 21.94 -10.76 -6.97
CA ARG A 152 21.49 -10.46 -5.60
C ARG A 152 21.36 -11.70 -4.72
N ALA A 153 20.78 -12.76 -5.28
CA ALA A 153 20.63 -14.06 -4.62
C ALA A 153 21.93 -14.55 -3.96
N ILE A 154 23.05 -14.40 -4.68
CA ILE A 154 24.37 -14.88 -4.26
C ILE A 154 25.10 -13.81 -3.45
N VAL A 155 25.11 -12.55 -3.92
CA VAL A 155 25.83 -11.45 -3.27
C VAL A 155 25.27 -11.14 -1.88
N TRP A 156 23.95 -11.21 -1.67
CA TRP A 156 23.37 -11.02 -0.34
C TRP A 156 23.74 -12.16 0.62
N GLN A 157 23.82 -13.42 0.15
CA GLN A 157 24.33 -14.54 0.96
C GLN A 157 25.82 -14.37 1.29
N LEU A 158 26.64 -13.95 0.34
CA LEU A 158 28.08 -13.71 0.52
C LEU A 158 28.37 -12.49 1.44
N LEU A 159 27.54 -11.45 1.39
CA LEU A 159 27.57 -10.32 2.31
C LEU A 159 27.19 -10.76 3.73
N GLY A 160 26.08 -11.49 3.88
CA GLY A 160 25.60 -12.02 5.17
C GLY A 160 26.36 -13.23 5.73
N ASN A 161 27.35 -13.78 5.02
CA ASN A 161 28.04 -15.03 5.35
C ASN A 161 27.07 -16.21 5.56
N ALA A 162 26.00 -16.27 4.76
CA ALA A 162 24.82 -17.09 5.02
C ALA A 162 24.79 -18.45 4.29
N THR A 163 25.77 -18.76 3.44
CA THR A 163 25.79 -19.96 2.57
C THR A 163 25.76 -21.27 3.36
N ASP A 164 26.67 -21.42 4.31
CA ASP A 164 26.98 -22.69 5.00
C ASP A 164 26.52 -22.63 6.47
N MET A 165 25.25 -22.28 6.65
CA MET A 165 24.61 -22.06 7.95
C MET A 165 24.19 -23.37 8.63
N PRO A 166 24.64 -23.70 9.86
CA PRO A 166 24.22 -24.92 10.56
C PRO A 166 22.70 -25.02 10.80
N VAL A 167 22.00 -23.88 10.89
CA VAL A 167 20.54 -23.82 11.04
C VAL A 167 19.80 -24.21 9.74
N LYS A 168 20.46 -24.16 8.57
CA LYS A 168 19.86 -24.62 7.29
C LYS A 168 19.40 -26.06 7.38
N ASN A 169 20.27 -26.93 7.90
CA ASN A 169 19.99 -28.35 8.14
C ASN A 169 18.81 -28.58 9.11
N GLN A 170 18.55 -27.62 10.01
CA GLN A 170 17.45 -27.67 10.99
C GLN A 170 16.12 -27.16 10.41
N TYR A 171 16.12 -26.51 9.25
CA TYR A 171 14.93 -25.88 8.67
C TYR A 171 13.79 -26.88 8.48
N SER A 172 14.09 -28.04 7.89
CA SER A 172 13.13 -29.13 7.68
C SER A 172 12.59 -29.76 8.97
N GLU A 173 13.23 -29.53 10.13
CA GLU A 173 12.74 -29.95 11.44
C GLU A 173 11.86 -28.86 12.07
N LEU A 174 12.29 -27.60 11.99
CA LEU A 174 11.54 -26.43 12.47
C LEU A 174 10.16 -26.31 11.81
N LEU A 175 10.03 -26.63 10.51
CA LEU A 175 8.73 -26.62 9.82
C LEU A 175 7.74 -27.67 10.36
N LYS A 176 8.22 -28.79 10.93
CA LYS A 176 7.38 -29.86 11.50
C LYS A 176 6.86 -29.53 12.91
N MET A 177 7.52 -28.61 13.61
CA MET A 177 7.06 -28.08 14.90
C MET A 177 5.87 -27.11 14.70
N SER A 178 5.14 -26.77 15.77
CA SER A 178 4.16 -25.67 15.74
C SER A 178 4.66 -24.44 16.49
N SER A 179 4.36 -23.25 15.99
CA SER A 179 4.74 -21.96 16.60
C SER A 179 3.53 -21.25 17.22
N PRO A 180 3.66 -20.67 18.43
CA PRO A 180 2.64 -19.78 19.00
C PRO A 180 2.27 -18.59 18.08
N CYS A 181 3.18 -18.20 17.18
CA CYS A 181 3.03 -17.03 16.32
C CYS A 181 2.21 -17.27 15.04
N GLU A 182 1.84 -18.51 14.69
CA GLU A 182 1.25 -18.85 13.38
C GLU A 182 0.02 -18.00 13.00
N LYS A 183 -0.84 -17.67 13.97
CA LYS A 183 -2.01 -16.80 13.76
C LYS A 183 -1.66 -15.34 13.45
N LEU A 184 -0.56 -14.82 14.03
CA LEU A 184 -0.07 -13.47 13.75
C LEU A 184 0.64 -13.41 12.40
N ILE A 185 1.44 -14.44 12.09
CA ILE A 185 2.14 -14.60 10.81
C ILE A 185 1.14 -14.59 9.65
N ARG A 186 0.13 -15.48 9.64
CA ARG A 186 -0.87 -15.56 8.55
C ARG A 186 -1.61 -14.24 8.31
N ARG A 187 -1.90 -13.48 9.37
CA ARG A 187 -2.55 -12.16 9.28
C ARG A 187 -1.67 -11.09 8.62
N ASP A 188 -0.35 -11.15 8.81
CA ASP A 188 0.59 -10.19 8.20
C ASP A 188 0.90 -10.56 6.74
N ILE A 189 0.97 -11.86 6.44
CA ILE A 189 1.21 -12.40 5.09
C ILE A 189 0.14 -11.96 4.10
N ALA A 190 -1.14 -12.01 4.48
CA ALA A 190 -2.26 -11.58 3.63
C ALA A 190 -2.23 -10.08 3.22
N ARG A 191 -1.31 -9.28 3.78
CA ARG A 191 -1.05 -7.88 3.41
C ARG A 191 0.42 -7.60 3.06
N THR A 192 1.24 -8.63 2.91
CA THR A 192 2.66 -8.51 2.51
C THR A 192 2.75 -8.67 0.99
N TYR A 193 3.02 -7.56 0.29
CA TYR A 193 3.05 -7.47 -1.18
C TYR A 193 1.82 -8.07 -1.91
N PRO A 194 0.57 -7.73 -1.54
CA PRO A 194 -0.64 -8.41 -2.04
C PRO A 194 -0.83 -8.32 -3.57
N GLU A 195 -0.35 -7.24 -4.19
CA GLU A 195 -0.44 -7.01 -5.64
C GLU A 195 0.69 -7.70 -6.44
N HIS A 196 1.71 -8.27 -5.78
CA HIS A 196 2.87 -8.83 -6.45
C HIS A 196 2.62 -10.26 -6.94
N ASP A 197 2.98 -10.56 -8.19
CA ASP A 197 2.62 -11.81 -8.88
C ASP A 197 2.97 -13.11 -8.12
N PHE A 198 4.06 -13.13 -7.36
CA PHE A 198 4.47 -14.27 -6.54
C PHE A 198 3.64 -14.47 -5.26
N PHE A 199 3.03 -13.41 -4.72
CA PHE A 199 2.28 -13.42 -3.46
C PHE A 199 0.76 -13.27 -3.63
N LYS A 200 0.28 -12.77 -4.77
CA LYS A 200 -1.16 -12.56 -5.02
C LYS A 200 -1.97 -13.86 -5.04
N GLY A 201 -3.25 -13.78 -4.69
CA GLY A 201 -4.15 -14.93 -4.50
C GLY A 201 -4.09 -15.50 -3.07
N GLN A 202 -5.14 -16.20 -2.63
CA GLN A 202 -5.13 -16.91 -1.34
C GLN A 202 -4.28 -18.18 -1.44
N ASP A 203 -3.53 -18.48 -0.37
CA ASP A 203 -2.67 -19.67 -0.25
C ASP A 203 -1.75 -19.89 -1.46
N SER A 204 -1.25 -18.79 -2.02
CA SER A 204 -0.27 -18.79 -3.12
C SER A 204 1.10 -19.29 -2.63
N LEU A 205 1.92 -19.83 -3.55
CA LEU A 205 3.24 -20.37 -3.21
C LEU A 205 4.10 -19.36 -2.45
N GLY A 206 4.10 -18.08 -2.84
CA GLY A 206 4.82 -17.02 -2.12
C GLY A 206 4.32 -16.82 -0.69
N GLN A 207 3.01 -16.93 -0.44
CA GLN A 207 2.47 -16.86 0.92
C GLN A 207 2.82 -18.11 1.76
N GLU A 208 2.86 -19.30 1.16
CA GLU A 208 3.25 -20.53 1.84
C GLU A 208 4.74 -20.50 2.26
N VAL A 209 5.66 -20.21 1.33
CA VAL A 209 7.09 -20.17 1.66
C VAL A 209 7.43 -19.01 2.61
N LEU A 210 6.71 -17.89 2.54
CA LEU A 210 6.80 -16.80 3.53
C LEU A 210 6.29 -17.23 4.90
N PHE A 211 5.19 -18.01 4.97
CA PHE A 211 4.69 -18.58 6.22
C PHE A 211 5.73 -19.53 6.83
N ASN A 212 6.33 -20.39 6.02
CA ASN A 212 7.37 -21.34 6.45
C ASN A 212 8.60 -20.63 7.04
N VAL A 213 9.18 -19.65 6.34
CA VAL A 213 10.36 -18.91 6.84
C VAL A 213 10.04 -18.15 8.13
N MET A 214 8.91 -17.43 8.20
CA MET A 214 8.54 -16.71 9.42
C MET A 214 8.21 -17.64 10.59
N LYS A 215 7.57 -18.79 10.31
CA LYS A 215 7.28 -19.84 11.31
C LYS A 215 8.58 -20.41 11.86
N ALA A 216 9.50 -20.85 11.00
CA ALA A 216 10.79 -21.40 11.40
C ALA A 216 11.61 -20.39 12.21
N TYR A 217 11.69 -19.12 11.78
CA TYR A 217 12.39 -18.09 12.54
C TYR A 217 11.81 -17.91 13.95
N SER A 218 10.49 -17.86 14.08
CA SER A 218 9.83 -17.68 15.39
C SER A 218 10.07 -18.83 16.39
N LEU A 219 10.61 -19.95 15.92
CA LEU A 219 11.03 -21.09 16.74
C LEU A 219 12.52 -21.05 17.10
N VAL A 220 13.36 -20.49 16.23
CA VAL A 220 14.79 -20.24 16.44
C VAL A 220 15.01 -19.18 17.53
N ASP A 221 14.33 -18.04 17.42
CA ASP A 221 14.42 -16.96 18.40
C ASP A 221 13.08 -16.72 19.09
N ARG A 222 12.91 -17.35 20.26
CA ARG A 222 11.68 -17.25 21.05
C ARG A 222 11.59 -15.97 21.90
N GLU A 223 12.64 -15.14 21.97
CA GLU A 223 12.58 -13.83 22.65
C GLU A 223 11.90 -12.80 21.75
N VAL A 224 12.22 -12.83 20.46
CA VAL A 224 11.56 -12.00 19.43
C VAL A 224 10.29 -12.66 18.90
N GLY A 225 10.31 -13.97 18.65
CA GLY A 225 9.21 -14.72 18.05
C GLY A 225 8.87 -14.20 16.66
N TYR A 226 7.75 -13.49 16.55
CA TYR A 226 7.33 -12.80 15.35
C TYR A 226 7.06 -11.32 15.64
N CYS A 227 7.83 -10.42 15.02
CA CYS A 227 7.52 -9.00 15.01
C CYS A 227 6.82 -8.59 13.70
N GLN A 228 5.75 -7.80 13.84
CA GLN A 228 5.04 -7.21 12.70
C GLN A 228 5.99 -6.43 11.78
N GLY A 229 5.78 -6.56 10.47
CA GLY A 229 6.60 -5.89 9.44
C GLY A 229 7.84 -6.67 8.99
N SER A 230 8.37 -7.59 9.81
CA SER A 230 9.52 -8.43 9.42
C SER A 230 9.24 -9.34 8.20
N ALA A 231 7.97 -9.72 7.99
CA ALA A 231 7.53 -10.45 6.79
C ALA A 231 7.83 -9.72 5.46
N PHE A 232 7.91 -8.37 5.44
CA PHE A 232 8.28 -7.64 4.21
C PHE A 232 9.75 -7.83 3.84
N ILE A 233 10.63 -7.95 4.84
CA ILE A 233 12.07 -8.24 4.64
C ILE A 233 12.23 -9.66 4.08
N VAL A 234 11.54 -10.65 4.66
CA VAL A 234 11.59 -12.03 4.16
C VAL A 234 10.90 -12.17 2.80
N GLY A 235 9.82 -11.43 2.55
CA GLY A 235 9.18 -11.36 1.23
C GLY A 235 10.14 -10.85 0.15
N LEU A 236 10.94 -9.81 0.44
CA LEU A 236 11.99 -9.34 -0.47
C LEU A 236 13.05 -10.42 -0.73
N LEU A 237 13.50 -11.14 0.30
CA LEU A 237 14.48 -12.22 0.15
C LEU A 237 13.94 -13.33 -0.76
N LEU A 238 12.69 -13.76 -0.55
CA LEU A 238 12.01 -14.79 -1.33
C LEU A 238 11.74 -14.39 -2.80
N MET A 239 11.66 -13.09 -3.10
CA MET A 239 11.65 -12.59 -4.49
C MET A 239 13.00 -12.77 -5.20
N GLN A 240 14.09 -13.05 -4.50
CA GLN A 240 15.45 -13.11 -5.06
C GLN A 240 16.15 -14.47 -4.88
N MET A 241 15.81 -15.26 -3.87
CA MET A 241 16.45 -16.55 -3.57
C MET A 241 15.46 -17.58 -3.00
N PRO A 242 15.77 -18.89 -3.01
CA PRO A 242 14.88 -19.92 -2.49
C PRO A 242 14.70 -19.85 -0.97
N GLU A 243 13.74 -20.64 -0.47
CA GLU A 243 13.21 -20.62 0.89
C GLU A 243 14.27 -20.84 1.98
N GLU A 244 15.16 -21.82 1.81
CA GLU A 244 16.22 -22.12 2.78
C GLU A 244 17.30 -21.04 2.83
N GLU A 245 17.71 -20.50 1.68
CA GLU A 245 18.65 -19.39 1.57
C GLU A 245 18.06 -18.10 2.18
N ALA A 246 16.78 -17.80 1.90
CA ALA A 246 16.08 -16.66 2.46
C ALA A 246 15.98 -16.75 3.99
N PHE A 247 15.69 -17.93 4.54
CA PHE A 247 15.76 -18.19 5.98
C PHE A 247 17.18 -17.97 6.55
N CYS A 248 18.22 -18.48 5.88
CA CYS A 248 19.60 -18.34 6.34
C CYS A 248 20.07 -16.87 6.34
N VAL A 249 19.74 -16.10 5.30
CA VAL A 249 20.03 -14.66 5.23
C VAL A 249 19.23 -13.91 6.30
N PHE A 250 17.95 -14.24 6.51
CA PHE A 250 17.14 -13.58 7.55
C PHE A 250 17.68 -13.84 8.96
N VAL A 251 18.10 -15.07 9.29
CA VAL A 251 18.76 -15.37 10.58
C VAL A 251 20.04 -14.54 10.75
N ARG A 252 20.85 -14.35 9.71
CA ARG A 252 22.04 -13.48 9.76
C ARG A 252 21.72 -12.00 9.92
N LEU A 253 20.67 -11.50 9.28
CA LEU A 253 20.19 -10.13 9.47
C LEU A 253 19.78 -9.87 10.93
N MET A 254 19.14 -10.85 11.56
CA MET A 254 18.77 -10.77 12.97
C MET A 254 20.01 -10.81 13.88
N GLN A 255 20.96 -11.71 13.61
CA GLN A 255 22.17 -11.89 14.44
C GLN A 255 23.20 -10.76 14.31
N GLU A 256 23.52 -10.31 13.09
CA GLU A 256 24.69 -9.44 12.82
C GLU A 256 24.30 -7.98 12.47
N TYR A 257 23.09 -7.72 11.96
CA TYR A 257 22.69 -6.42 11.44
C TYR A 257 21.82 -5.59 12.42
N ARG A 258 21.85 -5.94 13.72
CA ARG A 258 21.06 -5.33 14.83
C ARG A 258 19.52 -5.47 14.71
N LEU A 259 18.99 -6.10 13.67
CA LEU A 259 17.53 -6.18 13.47
C LEU A 259 16.81 -6.90 14.63
N ARG A 260 17.43 -7.94 15.21
CA ARG A 260 16.90 -8.63 16.39
C ARG A 260 16.56 -7.67 17.52
N GLU A 261 17.46 -6.73 17.81
CA GLU A 261 17.30 -5.81 18.94
C GLU A 261 16.23 -4.74 18.64
N LEU A 262 16.08 -4.32 17.37
CA LEU A 262 14.95 -3.49 16.91
C LEU A 262 13.59 -4.19 17.09
N PHE A 263 13.54 -5.51 16.87
CA PHE A 263 12.32 -6.31 16.91
C PHE A 263 11.99 -6.91 18.30
N LYS A 264 12.81 -6.68 19.33
CA LYS A 264 12.51 -7.15 20.69
C LYS A 264 11.21 -6.54 21.23
N PRO A 265 10.41 -7.27 22.04
CA PRO A 265 9.15 -6.77 22.60
C PRO A 265 9.24 -5.48 23.41
N SER A 266 10.42 -5.11 23.92
CA SER A 266 10.67 -3.85 24.62
C SER A 266 10.80 -2.63 23.71
N MET A 267 11.03 -2.82 22.41
CA MET A 267 11.28 -1.76 21.40
C MET A 267 12.40 -0.76 21.79
N ALA A 268 13.31 -1.16 22.68
CA ALA A 268 14.31 -0.25 23.27
C ALA A 268 15.32 0.27 22.22
N GLU A 269 15.79 -0.60 21.34
CA GLU A 269 16.70 -0.26 20.23
C GLU A 269 16.00 0.63 19.18
N LEU A 270 14.69 0.41 18.94
CA LEU A 270 13.90 1.28 18.08
C LEU A 270 13.76 2.67 18.70
N GLY A 271 13.48 2.76 20.00
CA GLY A 271 13.45 4.01 20.76
C GLY A 271 14.79 4.77 20.70
N LEU A 272 15.91 4.05 20.79
CA LEU A 272 17.25 4.60 20.57
C LEU A 272 17.42 5.15 19.14
N CYS A 273 17.01 4.39 18.12
CA CYS A 273 17.13 4.83 16.72
C CYS A 273 16.27 6.06 16.43
N ILE A 274 15.05 6.14 16.97
CA ILE A 274 14.19 7.33 16.90
C ILE A 274 14.86 8.53 17.60
N TYR A 275 15.46 8.34 18.78
CA TYR A 275 16.20 9.41 19.48
C TYR A 275 17.42 9.90 18.69
N GLN A 276 18.23 9.00 18.14
CA GLN A 276 19.37 9.34 17.27
C GLN A 276 18.92 10.06 15.99
N PHE A 277 17.78 9.67 15.41
CA PHE A 277 17.23 10.29 14.21
C PHE A 277 16.64 11.68 14.50
N GLU A 278 15.90 11.86 15.61
CA GLU A 278 15.42 13.18 16.01
C GLU A 278 16.58 14.14 16.30
N TYR A 279 17.68 13.65 16.87
CA TYR A 279 18.89 14.45 17.05
C TYR A 279 19.50 14.89 15.70
N LEU A 280 19.54 14.02 14.68
CA LEU A 280 20.00 14.38 13.33
C LEU A 280 19.07 15.42 12.66
N LEU A 281 17.76 15.26 12.83
CA LEU A 281 16.74 16.22 12.40
C LEU A 281 16.96 17.59 13.09
N GLN A 282 17.19 17.62 14.40
CA GLN A 282 17.47 18.85 15.14
C GLN A 282 18.81 19.51 14.74
N GLU A 283 19.85 18.73 14.42
CA GLU A 283 21.16 19.28 14.00
C GLU A 283 21.20 19.77 12.55
N GLN A 284 20.48 19.13 11.62
CA GLN A 284 20.61 19.39 10.18
C GLN A 284 19.39 20.08 9.55
N LEU A 285 18.23 20.01 10.21
CA LEU A 285 16.96 20.58 9.75
C LEU A 285 16.21 21.25 10.93
N PRO A 286 16.83 22.23 11.63
CA PRO A 286 16.30 22.77 12.89
C PRO A 286 14.93 23.45 12.73
N GLU A 287 14.68 24.13 11.62
CA GLU A 287 13.39 24.77 11.31
C GLU A 287 12.27 23.72 11.19
N LEU A 288 12.53 22.62 10.49
CA LEU A 288 11.60 21.50 10.34
C LEU A 288 11.37 20.77 11.68
N ASN A 289 12.41 20.64 12.51
CA ASN A 289 12.29 20.08 13.86
C ASN A 289 11.40 20.94 14.77
N VAL A 290 11.55 22.27 14.72
CA VAL A 290 10.68 23.21 15.45
C VAL A 290 9.24 23.13 14.93
N HIS A 291 9.05 23.08 13.61
CA HIS A 291 7.73 22.92 13.00
C HIS A 291 7.05 21.62 13.44
N PHE A 292 7.70 20.47 13.28
CA PHE A 292 7.18 19.17 13.71
C PHE A 292 6.80 19.16 15.20
N ARG A 293 7.64 19.74 16.07
CA ARG A 293 7.34 19.87 17.51
C ARG A 293 6.15 20.80 17.78
N SER A 294 5.97 21.87 17.01
CA SER A 294 4.79 22.76 17.12
C SER A 294 3.48 22.08 16.71
N GLN A 295 3.54 21.16 15.73
CA GLN A 295 2.41 20.39 15.21
C GLN A 295 2.17 19.08 15.97
N SER A 296 2.92 18.82 17.06
CA SER A 296 2.94 17.54 17.79
C SER A 296 3.20 16.31 16.89
N PHE A 297 3.90 16.50 15.77
CA PHE A 297 4.20 15.46 14.79
C PHE A 297 5.49 14.73 15.17
N HIS A 298 5.36 13.73 16.04
CA HIS A 298 6.49 13.01 16.64
C HIS A 298 7.25 12.14 15.64
N THR A 299 8.58 12.10 15.76
CA THR A 299 9.50 11.30 14.93
C THR A 299 9.08 9.83 14.78
N SER A 300 8.53 9.23 15.84
CA SER A 300 8.05 7.85 15.86
C SER A 300 6.83 7.59 14.97
N MET A 301 6.04 8.61 14.61
CA MET A 301 4.82 8.45 13.79
C MET A 301 5.13 8.02 12.36
N TYR A 302 6.23 8.52 11.77
CA TYR A 302 6.64 8.20 10.41
C TYR A 302 7.86 7.26 10.37
N ALA A 303 8.91 7.55 11.16
CA ALA A 303 10.19 6.85 11.02
C ALA A 303 10.22 5.42 11.58
N SER A 304 9.28 5.03 12.45
CA SER A 304 9.28 3.67 13.03
C SER A 304 9.17 2.58 11.96
N SER A 305 8.36 2.83 10.91
CA SER A 305 8.23 1.92 9.76
C SER A 305 9.53 1.82 8.95
N TRP A 306 10.27 2.92 8.82
CA TRP A 306 11.53 2.98 8.06
C TRP A 306 12.61 2.09 8.69
N PHE A 307 12.76 2.11 10.01
CA PHE A 307 13.70 1.25 10.74
C PHE A 307 13.23 -0.21 10.79
N LEU A 308 11.96 -0.47 11.10
CA LEU A 308 11.43 -1.84 11.24
C LEU A 308 11.27 -2.59 9.91
N THR A 309 11.17 -1.90 8.77
CA THR A 309 10.94 -2.53 7.45
C THR A 309 12.01 -2.21 6.43
N LEU A 310 13.06 -1.46 6.80
CA LEU A 310 14.11 -1.00 5.89
C LEU A 310 13.54 -0.26 4.66
N PHE A 311 12.53 0.58 4.91
CA PHE A 311 11.67 1.28 3.93
C PHE A 311 10.79 0.39 3.03
N LEU A 312 10.74 -0.93 3.20
CA LEU A 312 9.97 -1.83 2.32
C LEU A 312 8.44 -1.63 2.37
N THR A 313 7.91 -0.99 3.43
CA THR A 313 6.49 -0.56 3.49
C THR A 313 6.29 0.93 3.20
N PHE A 314 7.30 1.64 2.70
CA PHE A 314 7.29 3.09 2.52
C PHE A 314 7.76 3.56 1.13
N LEU A 315 8.72 2.88 0.51
CA LEU A 315 9.21 3.18 -0.83
C LEU A 315 8.88 2.01 -1.79
N PRO A 316 8.54 2.28 -3.05
CA PRO A 316 8.33 1.23 -4.04
C PRO A 316 9.53 0.30 -4.20
N LEU A 317 9.23 -0.97 -4.50
CA LEU A 317 10.17 -2.10 -4.43
C LEU A 317 11.52 -1.86 -5.13
N PRO A 318 11.63 -1.23 -6.31
CA PRO A 318 12.93 -0.95 -6.93
C PRO A 318 13.82 -0.03 -6.09
N VAL A 319 13.24 0.99 -5.44
CA VAL A 319 13.97 1.93 -4.57
C VAL A 319 14.36 1.25 -3.27
N ALA A 320 13.42 0.54 -2.63
CA ALA A 320 13.67 -0.17 -1.38
C ALA A 320 14.72 -1.29 -1.55
N THR A 321 14.72 -2.02 -2.67
CA THR A 321 15.75 -3.03 -2.99
C THR A 321 17.14 -2.41 -3.13
N ARG A 322 17.25 -1.21 -3.71
CA ARG A 322 18.53 -0.48 -3.83
C ARG A 322 19.07 0.01 -2.48
N ILE A 323 18.19 0.33 -1.54
CA ILE A 323 18.57 0.62 -0.15
C ILE A 323 18.98 -0.67 0.57
N PHE A 324 18.30 -1.79 0.30
CA PHE A 324 18.62 -3.09 0.87
C PHE A 324 19.98 -3.63 0.38
N ASP A 325 20.31 -3.49 -0.91
CA ASP A 325 21.64 -3.79 -1.49
C ASP A 325 22.77 -3.16 -0.64
N ILE A 326 22.56 -1.92 -0.19
CA ILE A 326 23.52 -1.13 0.59
C ILE A 326 23.45 -1.47 2.08
N PHE A 327 22.26 -1.70 2.64
CA PHE A 327 22.07 -2.15 4.01
C PHE A 327 22.78 -3.49 4.29
N MET A 328 22.79 -4.40 3.31
CA MET A 328 23.56 -5.65 3.34
C MET A 328 25.09 -5.45 3.41
N TYR A 329 25.61 -4.22 3.25
CA TYR A 329 27.04 -3.92 3.39
C TYR A 329 27.37 -2.87 4.47
N GLU A 330 26.47 -1.91 4.73
CA GLU A 330 26.69 -0.80 5.69
C GLU A 330 25.84 -0.89 6.97
N GLY A 331 24.89 -1.83 7.03
CA GLY A 331 23.94 -1.94 8.14
C GLY A 331 23.09 -0.67 8.32
N LEU A 332 22.64 -0.41 9.55
CA LEU A 332 21.68 0.65 9.86
C LEU A 332 22.13 2.09 9.50
N GLU A 333 23.41 2.36 9.22
CA GLU A 333 23.87 3.71 8.84
C GLU A 333 23.12 4.25 7.61
N ILE A 334 22.85 3.41 6.60
CA ILE A 334 22.11 3.84 5.40
C ILE A 334 20.67 4.26 5.71
N ILE A 335 20.04 3.68 6.75
CA ILE A 335 18.65 3.97 7.11
C ILE A 335 18.52 5.40 7.67
N PHE A 336 19.44 5.80 8.55
CA PHE A 336 19.54 7.20 9.01
C PHE A 336 19.80 8.17 7.86
N ARG A 337 20.71 7.81 6.94
CA ARG A 337 21.07 8.63 5.77
C ARG A 337 19.91 8.84 4.81
N VAL A 338 19.19 7.77 4.47
CA VAL A 338 18.03 7.83 3.55
C VAL A 338 16.88 8.60 4.19
N GLY A 339 16.56 8.34 5.46
CA GLY A 339 15.50 9.08 6.16
C GLY A 339 15.78 10.60 6.22
N MET A 340 17.03 10.99 6.50
CA MET A 340 17.43 12.40 6.46
C MET A 340 17.44 12.99 5.04
N ALA A 341 17.79 12.21 4.02
CA ALA A 341 17.70 12.64 2.62
C ALA A 341 16.25 12.89 2.18
N ILE A 342 15.31 12.02 2.57
CA ILE A 342 13.87 12.17 2.35
C ILE A 342 13.35 13.48 2.98
N LEU A 343 13.70 13.74 4.24
CA LEU A 343 13.31 14.98 4.94
C LEU A 343 13.92 16.22 4.29
N GLN A 344 15.18 16.18 3.86
CA GLN A 344 15.80 17.30 3.13
C GLN A 344 15.14 17.57 1.78
N TYR A 345 14.72 16.52 1.06
CA TYR A 345 14.10 16.66 -0.27
C TYR A 345 12.70 17.29 -0.18
N ASN A 346 12.00 17.11 0.94
CA ASN A 346 10.63 17.56 1.17
C ASN A 346 10.52 18.72 2.19
N GLN A 347 11.63 19.30 2.64
CA GLN A 347 11.66 20.33 3.70
C GLN A 347 10.73 21.51 3.38
N THR A 348 10.79 22.02 2.14
CA THR A 348 10.01 23.18 1.67
C THR A 348 8.51 22.94 1.70
N ASP A 349 8.06 21.70 1.48
CA ASP A 349 6.64 21.35 1.45
C ASP A 349 6.14 21.06 2.87
N LEU A 350 6.88 20.23 3.61
CA LEU A 350 6.54 19.80 4.97
C LEU A 350 6.43 20.95 5.97
N ILE A 351 7.21 22.04 5.80
CA ILE A 351 7.14 23.22 6.68
C ILE A 351 5.88 24.09 6.46
N GLN A 352 5.14 23.86 5.35
CA GLN A 352 3.88 24.56 5.05
C GLN A 352 2.64 23.77 5.47
N LEU A 353 2.80 22.51 5.89
CA LEU A 353 1.71 21.58 6.18
C LEU A 353 1.47 21.43 7.69
N ASP A 354 0.21 21.20 8.07
CA ASP A 354 -0.16 20.84 9.45
C ASP A 354 0.08 19.32 9.71
N MET A 355 -0.29 18.85 10.90
CA MET A 355 -0.12 17.45 11.30
C MET A 355 -0.78 16.46 10.32
N GLU A 356 -1.99 16.75 9.84
CA GLU A 356 -2.69 15.87 8.89
C GLU A 356 -2.05 15.97 7.50
N GLY A 357 -1.79 17.19 7.00
CA GLY A 357 -1.16 17.44 5.71
C GLY A 357 0.21 16.76 5.59
N MET A 358 1.05 16.86 6.62
CA MET A 358 2.33 16.13 6.68
C MET A 358 2.09 14.61 6.61
N SER A 359 1.19 14.07 7.43
CA SER A 359 0.86 12.63 7.42
C SER A 359 0.40 12.15 6.04
N GLN A 360 -0.44 12.91 5.34
CA GLN A 360 -0.85 12.60 3.97
C GLN A 360 0.31 12.72 2.95
N HIS A 361 1.19 13.70 3.09
CA HIS A 361 2.38 13.88 2.22
C HIS A 361 3.37 12.71 2.34
N PHE A 362 3.65 12.27 3.58
CA PHE A 362 4.44 11.06 3.84
C PHE A 362 3.80 9.80 3.24
N GLN A 363 2.48 9.65 3.29
CA GLN A 363 1.80 8.44 2.80
C GLN A 363 1.59 8.40 1.28
N LYS A 364 1.47 9.55 0.60
CA LYS A 364 1.00 9.62 -0.79
C LYS A 364 1.97 10.27 -1.78
N VAL A 365 2.82 11.20 -1.33
CA VAL A 365 3.66 12.00 -2.22
C VAL A 365 5.11 11.53 -2.19
N ILE A 366 5.69 11.38 -1.00
CA ILE A 366 7.08 10.97 -0.82
C ILE A 366 7.40 9.59 -1.44
N PRO A 367 6.55 8.55 -1.33
CA PRO A 367 6.87 7.22 -1.88
C PRO A 367 7.21 7.25 -3.38
N HIS A 368 6.41 7.97 -4.16
CA HIS A 368 6.50 8.00 -5.63
C HIS A 368 7.51 9.03 -6.18
N GLN A 369 8.07 9.88 -5.31
CA GLN A 369 9.02 10.94 -5.69
C GLN A 369 10.32 10.42 -6.33
N PHE A 370 10.62 9.12 -6.16
CA PHE A 370 11.89 8.50 -6.59
C PHE A 370 11.73 7.41 -7.66
N ASP A 371 10.50 7.09 -8.08
CA ASP A 371 10.18 5.94 -8.96
C ASP A 371 10.95 5.97 -10.28
N SER A 372 11.12 7.16 -10.87
CA SER A 372 11.83 7.32 -12.15
C SER A 372 13.36 7.25 -12.04
N CYS A 373 13.95 7.35 -10.83
CA CYS A 373 15.40 7.32 -10.65
C CYS A 373 15.81 7.10 -9.17
N PRO A 374 15.90 5.83 -8.70
CA PRO A 374 16.29 5.50 -7.33
C PRO A 374 17.64 6.10 -6.90
N ASP A 375 18.61 6.16 -7.81
CA ASP A 375 19.97 6.59 -7.49
C ASP A 375 20.06 8.07 -7.06
N LYS A 376 19.08 8.93 -7.40
CA LYS A 376 19.00 10.30 -6.87
C LYS A 376 18.90 10.31 -5.34
N LEU A 377 18.10 9.41 -4.76
CA LEU A 377 17.93 9.29 -3.32
C LEU A 377 19.21 8.76 -2.66
N ILE A 378 19.85 7.75 -3.27
CA ILE A 378 21.12 7.18 -2.77
C ILE A 378 22.25 8.22 -2.81
N LEU A 379 22.41 8.94 -3.92
CA LEU A 379 23.39 10.02 -4.05
C LEU A 379 23.15 11.14 -3.01
N ARG A 380 21.89 11.46 -2.70
CA ARG A 380 21.56 12.43 -1.64
C ARG A 380 21.84 11.87 -0.24
N ALA A 381 21.57 10.59 0.02
CA ALA A 381 21.87 9.92 1.29
C ALA A 381 23.37 9.94 1.63
N TYR A 382 24.26 9.86 0.63
CA TYR A 382 25.71 10.04 0.85
C TYR A 382 26.18 11.49 1.06
N GLN A 383 25.36 12.48 0.68
CA GLN A 383 25.62 13.89 1.02
C GLN A 383 25.22 14.22 2.48
N ILE A 384 24.41 13.39 3.13
CA ILE A 384 24.08 13.53 4.56
C ILE A 384 25.32 13.32 5.42
N LYS A 385 25.52 14.22 6.40
CA LYS A 385 26.59 14.12 7.39
C LYS A 385 26.17 13.14 8.50
N TYR A 386 26.64 11.90 8.44
CA TYR A 386 26.52 10.94 9.54
C TYR A 386 27.86 10.84 10.30
N ASN A 387 27.81 10.73 11.63
CA ASN A 387 29.01 10.67 12.47
C ASN A 387 28.90 9.49 13.45
N PRO A 388 29.52 8.33 13.17
CA PRO A 388 29.44 7.14 14.02
C PRO A 388 29.92 7.36 15.46
N LYS A 389 30.90 8.25 15.69
CA LYS A 389 31.36 8.61 17.05
C LYS A 389 30.30 9.40 17.82
N LYS A 390 29.51 10.23 17.13
CA LYS A 390 28.41 11.00 17.72
C LYS A 390 27.22 10.09 18.04
N MET A 391 26.87 9.16 17.15
CA MET A 391 25.80 8.17 17.42
C MET A 391 26.13 7.29 18.62
N LYS A 392 27.37 6.78 18.73
CA LYS A 392 27.83 6.02 19.93
C LYS A 392 27.93 6.87 21.22
N LYS A 393 27.85 8.20 21.13
CA LYS A 393 27.70 9.08 22.29
C LYS A 393 26.22 9.21 22.67
N LEU A 394 25.35 9.51 21.71
CA LEU A 394 23.89 9.58 21.88
C LEU A 394 23.31 8.25 22.40
N GLU A 395 23.87 7.12 21.98
CA GLU A 395 23.59 5.77 22.48
C GLU A 395 23.78 5.68 24.01
N LYS A 396 24.96 6.06 24.50
CA LYS A 396 25.26 6.08 25.93
C LYS A 396 24.42 7.09 26.70
N GLU A 397 24.14 8.24 26.11
CA GLU A 397 23.28 9.27 26.71
C GLU A 397 21.83 8.79 26.84
N TYR A 398 21.29 8.14 25.82
CA TYR A 398 19.96 7.52 25.83
C TYR A 398 19.86 6.36 26.82
N THR A 399 20.83 5.43 26.86
CA THR A 399 20.86 4.35 27.86
C THR A 399 20.95 4.91 29.28
N THR A 400 21.77 5.95 29.52
CA THR A 400 21.87 6.60 30.84
C THR A 400 20.56 7.27 31.22
N PHE A 401 19.88 7.93 30.29
CA PHE A 401 18.57 8.54 30.50
C PHE A 401 17.49 7.49 30.82
N LYS A 402 17.40 6.41 30.03
CA LYS A 402 16.40 5.34 30.25
C LYS A 402 16.65 4.50 31.49
N ASN A 403 17.91 4.29 31.88
CA ASN A 403 18.23 3.66 33.16
C ASN A 403 17.73 4.52 34.33
N LYS A 404 17.94 5.84 34.29
CA LYS A 404 17.41 6.76 35.31
C LYS A 404 15.89 6.80 35.35
N GLU A 405 15.23 6.88 34.20
CA GLU A 405 13.76 6.84 34.10
C GLU A 405 13.19 5.52 34.67
N MET A 406 13.91 4.41 34.50
CA MET A 406 13.57 3.12 35.11
C MET A 406 13.87 3.08 36.61
N GLU A 407 15.00 3.63 37.07
CA GLU A 407 15.36 3.78 38.48
C GLU A 407 14.32 4.64 39.21
N GLU A 408 13.93 5.79 38.67
CA GLU A 408 12.87 6.66 39.20
C GLU A 408 11.51 5.93 39.25
N GLN A 409 11.14 5.17 38.22
CA GLN A 409 9.93 4.33 38.25
C GLN A 409 10.01 3.19 39.27
N ILE A 410 11.19 2.64 39.52
CA ILE A 410 11.43 1.65 40.57
C ILE A 410 11.35 2.32 41.93
N GLU A 411 11.95 3.49 42.15
CA GLU A 411 11.87 4.25 43.40
C GLU A 411 10.44 4.67 43.72
N ILE A 412 9.61 5.04 42.73
CA ILE A 412 8.18 5.30 42.91
C ILE A 412 7.44 4.02 43.35
N LYS A 413 7.68 2.88 42.68
CA LYS A 413 7.08 1.58 43.04
C LYS A 413 7.57 1.04 44.40
N VAL A 414 8.83 1.28 44.74
CA VAL A 414 9.45 0.89 46.01
C VAL A 414 9.02 1.82 47.14
N SER A 415 8.83 3.12 46.89
CA SER A 415 8.23 4.05 47.87
C SER A 415 6.78 3.65 48.18
N PHE A 416 6.02 3.24 47.16
CA PHE A 416 4.69 2.66 47.33
C PHE A 416 4.73 1.33 48.11
N GLY A 417 5.71 0.45 47.83
CA GLY A 417 5.91 -0.82 48.54
C GLY A 417 6.49 -0.70 49.97
N LEU A 418 7.25 0.36 50.27
CA LEU A 418 7.87 0.58 51.58
C LEU A 418 6.83 0.90 52.67
N LEU A 419 5.67 1.44 52.30
CA LEU A 419 4.48 1.52 53.16
C LEU A 419 3.97 0.14 53.62
N THR A 420 4.45 -0.95 53.02
CA THR A 420 4.14 -2.35 53.38
C THR A 420 5.36 -3.19 53.79
N GLY A 421 6.47 -2.54 54.17
CA GLY A 421 7.77 -3.19 54.41
C GLY A 421 7.92 -4.13 55.63
N GLY A 422 6.85 -4.42 56.38
CA GLY A 422 6.92 -5.18 57.64
C GLY A 422 7.04 -6.70 57.49
N THR A 423 6.71 -7.26 56.32
CA THR A 423 6.35 -8.68 56.20
C THR A 423 7.21 -9.40 55.17
N LEU A 424 8.44 -9.81 55.55
CA LEU A 424 9.28 -10.68 54.71
C LEU A 424 9.67 -12.01 55.40
N LEU A 425 9.78 -12.04 56.73
CA LEU A 425 10.18 -13.24 57.47
C LEU A 425 9.02 -14.24 57.68
N LEU A 426 7.78 -13.77 57.80
CA LEU A 426 6.59 -14.62 57.96
C LEU A 426 6.22 -15.40 56.68
N TRP A 427 6.45 -14.81 55.51
CA TRP A 427 6.08 -15.43 54.22
C TRP A 427 6.75 -16.78 53.94
N ARG A 428 7.97 -16.98 54.45
CA ARG A 428 8.68 -18.26 54.30
C ARG A 428 8.06 -19.40 55.11
N GLY A 429 7.19 -19.11 56.08
CA GLY A 429 6.36 -20.09 56.78
C GLY A 429 5.00 -20.31 56.09
N CYS A 430 4.30 -19.23 55.74
CA CYS A 430 2.95 -19.31 55.16
C CYS A 430 2.90 -20.03 53.80
N LEU A 431 3.96 -19.95 52.98
CA LEU A 431 4.01 -20.52 51.63
C LEU A 431 3.70 -22.03 51.58
N GLY A 432 3.97 -22.79 52.65
CA GLY A 432 3.68 -24.22 52.75
C GLY A 432 2.25 -24.59 53.17
N GLN A 433 1.42 -23.62 53.58
CA GLN A 433 0.00 -23.82 53.88
C GLN A 433 -0.91 -23.11 52.88
N VAL A 434 -0.51 -21.92 52.40
CA VAL A 434 -1.26 -21.13 51.42
C VAL A 434 -1.50 -21.93 50.13
N THR A 435 -0.53 -22.69 49.63
CA THR A 435 -0.68 -23.47 48.39
C THR A 435 -1.88 -24.42 48.39
N ARG A 436 -2.17 -25.12 49.50
CA ARG A 436 -3.35 -26.01 49.57
C ARG A 436 -4.67 -25.26 49.75
N ALA A 437 -4.65 -24.04 50.30
CA ALA A 437 -5.82 -23.17 50.35
C ALA A 437 -6.11 -22.59 48.96
N GLN A 438 -5.06 -22.12 48.26
CA GLN A 438 -5.10 -21.60 46.90
C GLN A 438 -5.72 -22.62 45.92
N GLU A 439 -5.24 -23.86 45.91
CA GLU A 439 -5.78 -24.93 45.05
C GLU A 439 -7.26 -25.23 45.32
N ALA A 440 -7.72 -25.09 46.57
CA ALA A 440 -9.12 -25.29 46.95
C ALA A 440 -10.01 -24.10 46.57
N GLU A 441 -9.52 -22.87 46.73
CA GLU A 441 -10.24 -21.66 46.39
C GLU A 441 -10.30 -21.44 44.87
N GLU A 442 -9.23 -21.70 44.13
CA GLU A 442 -9.23 -21.74 42.66
C GLU A 442 -10.22 -22.80 42.13
N ASN A 443 -10.26 -23.99 42.74
CA ASN A 443 -11.30 -24.99 42.43
C ASN A 443 -12.73 -24.50 42.71
N TYR A 444 -12.93 -23.64 43.72
CA TYR A 444 -14.24 -23.09 44.05
C TYR A 444 -14.62 -21.94 43.10
N VAL A 445 -13.68 -21.06 42.75
CA VAL A 445 -13.85 -20.00 41.76
C VAL A 445 -14.14 -20.61 40.38
N ILE A 446 -13.35 -21.59 39.92
CA ILE A 446 -13.58 -22.28 38.64
C ILE A 446 -14.97 -22.95 38.63
N LYS A 447 -15.41 -23.57 39.73
CA LYS A 447 -16.78 -24.14 39.82
C LYS A 447 -17.86 -23.07 39.78
N ARG A 448 -17.63 -21.90 40.39
CA ARG A 448 -18.57 -20.76 40.39
C ARG A 448 -18.65 -20.10 39.01
N GLU A 449 -17.52 -19.87 38.36
CA GLU A 449 -17.45 -19.32 36.99
C GLU A 449 -18.03 -20.31 35.98
N LEU A 450 -17.77 -21.60 36.11
CA LEU A 450 -18.37 -22.65 35.28
C LEU A 450 -19.88 -22.79 35.53
N ALA A 451 -20.38 -22.51 36.74
CA ALA A 451 -21.82 -22.41 37.00
C ALA A 451 -22.44 -21.15 36.36
N VAL A 452 -21.77 -19.99 36.46
CA VAL A 452 -22.21 -18.75 35.79
C VAL A 452 -22.19 -18.90 34.28
N ALA A 453 -21.14 -19.49 33.70
CA ALA A 453 -21.04 -19.76 32.26
C ALA A 453 -22.10 -20.77 31.79
N ARG A 454 -22.45 -21.77 32.61
CA ARG A 454 -23.59 -22.67 32.32
C ARG A 454 -24.93 -21.94 32.40
N GLN A 455 -25.15 -21.07 33.38
CA GLN A 455 -26.35 -20.23 33.48
C GLN A 455 -26.45 -19.29 32.26
N GLN A 456 -25.35 -18.69 31.83
CA GLN A 456 -25.26 -17.85 30.63
C GLN A 456 -25.47 -18.66 29.35
N CYS A 457 -24.98 -19.90 29.27
CA CYS A 457 -25.29 -20.79 28.15
C CYS A 457 -26.77 -21.22 28.14
N SER A 458 -27.41 -21.39 29.30
CA SER A 458 -28.86 -21.64 29.39
C SER A 458 -29.63 -20.44 28.87
N THR A 459 -29.41 -19.24 29.42
CA THR A 459 -30.14 -18.03 29.00
C THR A 459 -29.82 -17.58 27.58
N ALA A 460 -28.62 -17.88 27.07
CA ALA A 460 -28.27 -17.72 25.65
C ALA A 460 -28.95 -18.79 24.76
N SER A 461 -29.09 -20.03 25.21
CA SER A 461 -29.83 -21.07 24.48
C SER A 461 -31.33 -20.76 24.46
N GLU A 462 -31.90 -20.34 25.59
CA GLU A 462 -33.29 -19.87 25.68
C GLU A 462 -33.53 -18.62 24.84
N SER A 463 -32.54 -17.72 24.69
CA SER A 463 -32.66 -16.54 23.83
C SER A 463 -32.48 -16.89 22.36
N LEU A 464 -31.64 -17.88 22.04
CA LEU A 464 -31.47 -18.45 20.71
C LEU A 464 -32.70 -19.24 20.27
N GLU A 465 -33.33 -20.00 21.16
CA GLU A 465 -34.59 -20.72 20.94
C GLU A 465 -35.72 -19.72 20.70
N ARG A 466 -35.90 -18.72 21.58
CA ARG A 466 -36.84 -17.60 21.35
C ARG A 466 -36.54 -16.83 20.06
N ALA A 467 -35.27 -16.63 19.70
CA ALA A 467 -34.90 -16.01 18.44
C ALA A 467 -35.21 -16.91 17.24
N GLN A 468 -35.02 -18.23 17.34
CA GLN A 468 -35.38 -19.22 16.31
C GLN A 468 -36.90 -19.37 16.16
N ASP A 469 -37.66 -19.27 17.24
CA ASP A 469 -39.12 -19.20 17.23
C ASP A 469 -39.59 -17.89 16.57
N THR A 470 -39.01 -16.75 16.95
CA THR A 470 -39.25 -15.45 16.30
C THR A 470 -38.88 -15.49 14.81
N ILE A 471 -37.76 -16.14 14.45
CA ILE A 471 -37.35 -16.37 13.06
C ILE A 471 -38.35 -17.30 12.35
N ARG A 472 -38.91 -18.32 13.01
CA ARG A 472 -39.96 -19.18 12.42
C ARG A 472 -41.29 -18.43 12.24
N GLU A 473 -41.68 -17.54 13.15
CA GLU A 473 -42.81 -16.63 12.96
C GLU A 473 -42.57 -15.63 11.81
N LEU A 474 -41.36 -15.09 11.70
CA LEU A 474 -40.96 -14.20 10.60
C LEU A 474 -40.86 -14.94 9.25
N GLN A 475 -40.45 -16.21 9.25
CA GLN A 475 -40.45 -17.08 8.06
C GLN A 475 -41.88 -17.48 7.63
N GLN A 476 -42.81 -17.64 8.58
CA GLN A 476 -44.24 -17.76 8.25
C GLN A 476 -44.84 -16.44 7.75
N ARG A 477 -44.39 -15.28 8.26
CA ARG A 477 -44.72 -13.95 7.75
C ARG A 477 -43.91 -13.58 6.50
N LYS A 478 -44.06 -14.34 5.41
CA LYS A 478 -43.45 -14.07 4.10
C LYS A 478 -43.68 -12.63 3.61
N TYR A 479 -42.62 -11.82 3.66
CA TYR A 479 -42.37 -10.67 2.77
C TYR A 479 -40.84 -10.50 2.59
N THR A 480 -40.23 -10.63 1.41
CA THR A 480 -40.69 -11.22 0.15
C THR A 480 -39.45 -11.53 -0.69
N GLU A 481 -39.42 -12.65 -1.44
CA GLU A 481 -38.34 -12.93 -2.40
C GLU A 481 -38.17 -11.81 -3.45
N GLN A 482 -39.28 -11.10 -3.76
CA GLN A 482 -39.33 -9.91 -4.61
C GLN A 482 -38.47 -8.74 -4.10
N PHE A 483 -38.26 -8.58 -2.79
CA PHE A 483 -37.43 -7.48 -2.27
C PHE A 483 -35.94 -7.74 -2.50
N VAL A 484 -35.50 -8.98 -2.28
CA VAL A 484 -34.11 -9.41 -2.57
C VAL A 484 -33.86 -9.39 -4.08
N SER A 485 -34.80 -9.90 -4.89
CA SER A 485 -34.74 -9.84 -6.35
C SER A 485 -34.72 -8.40 -6.88
N SER A 486 -35.48 -7.48 -6.28
CA SER A 486 -35.43 -6.04 -6.60
C SER A 486 -34.05 -5.44 -6.31
N LEU A 487 -33.48 -5.72 -5.13
CA LEU A 487 -32.14 -5.25 -4.76
C LEU A 487 -31.03 -5.86 -5.64
N GLN A 488 -31.14 -7.13 -6.04
CA GLN A 488 -30.21 -7.74 -7.01
C GLN A 488 -30.34 -7.09 -8.38
N THR A 489 -31.57 -6.83 -8.85
CA THR A 489 -31.82 -6.12 -10.13
C THR A 489 -31.25 -4.71 -10.10
N GLN A 490 -31.39 -3.98 -8.99
CA GLN A 490 -30.79 -2.65 -8.80
C GLN A 490 -29.25 -2.71 -8.75
N LEU A 491 -28.67 -3.74 -8.12
CA LEU A 491 -27.23 -3.94 -8.11
C LEU A 491 -26.68 -4.24 -9.51
N GLU A 492 -27.36 -5.09 -10.29
CA GLU A 492 -26.97 -5.40 -11.67
C GLU A 492 -27.15 -4.19 -12.60
N GLN A 493 -28.23 -3.41 -12.45
CA GLN A 493 -28.40 -2.14 -13.17
C GLN A 493 -27.29 -1.13 -12.83
N SER A 494 -26.89 -1.02 -11.56
CA SER A 494 -25.80 -0.15 -11.13
C SER A 494 -24.46 -0.56 -11.76
N ARG A 495 -24.16 -1.87 -11.79
CA ARG A 495 -22.93 -2.40 -12.43
C ARG A 495 -22.96 -2.29 -13.95
N LEU A 496 -24.13 -2.35 -14.58
CA LEU A 496 -24.28 -2.09 -16.01
C LEU A 496 -23.96 -0.61 -16.32
N GLN A 497 -24.52 0.33 -15.54
CA GLN A 497 -24.23 1.76 -15.68
C GLN A 497 -22.74 2.10 -15.41
N GLU A 498 -22.11 1.42 -14.46
CA GLU A 498 -20.66 1.53 -14.21
C GLU A 498 -19.85 1.09 -15.46
N ALA A 499 -20.21 -0.04 -16.08
CA ALA A 499 -19.57 -0.51 -17.30
C ALA A 499 -19.82 0.42 -18.52
N GLU A 500 -21.04 0.96 -18.67
CA GLU A 500 -21.40 1.94 -19.70
C GLU A 500 -20.59 3.24 -19.54
N LEU A 501 -20.43 3.74 -18.31
CA LEU A 501 -19.64 4.94 -18.02
C LEU A 501 -18.14 4.72 -18.27
N LEU A 502 -17.60 3.55 -17.95
CA LEU A 502 -16.21 3.18 -18.26
C LEU A 502 -15.98 3.05 -19.78
N GLY A 503 -16.95 2.50 -20.52
CA GLY A 503 -16.95 2.47 -21.98
C GLY A 503 -16.96 3.88 -22.60
N ALA A 504 -17.86 4.75 -22.11
CA ALA A 504 -17.95 6.14 -22.57
C ALA A 504 -16.71 6.98 -22.24
N LEU A 505 -16.07 6.74 -21.08
CA LEU A 505 -14.78 7.35 -20.73
C LEU A 505 -13.67 6.91 -21.69
N LYS A 506 -13.60 5.62 -22.01
CA LYS A 506 -12.61 5.11 -22.98
C LYS A 506 -12.85 5.70 -24.38
N GLU A 507 -14.10 5.74 -24.85
CA GLU A 507 -14.43 6.41 -26.11
C GLU A 507 -14.06 7.91 -26.11
N MET A 508 -14.24 8.63 -25.00
CA MET A 508 -13.78 10.02 -24.89
C MET A 508 -12.26 10.11 -24.94
N GLN A 509 -11.54 9.21 -24.26
CA GLN A 509 -10.08 9.19 -24.24
C GLN A 509 -9.51 8.88 -25.64
N ASP A 510 -10.06 7.90 -26.34
CA ASP A 510 -9.70 7.58 -27.74
C ASP A 510 -10.02 8.75 -28.69
N LYS A 511 -11.14 9.47 -28.50
CA LYS A 511 -11.49 10.67 -29.29
C LYS A 511 -10.59 11.87 -29.00
N VAL A 512 -10.14 12.07 -27.76
CA VAL A 512 -9.13 13.09 -27.42
C VAL A 512 -7.81 12.77 -28.12
N LEU A 513 -7.36 11.51 -28.05
CA LEU A 513 -6.13 11.05 -28.72
C LEU A 513 -6.21 11.19 -30.25
N GLU A 514 -7.39 10.96 -30.84
CA GLU A 514 -7.63 11.20 -32.27
C GLU A 514 -7.66 12.71 -32.62
N LEU A 515 -8.17 13.57 -31.73
CA LEU A 515 -8.16 15.03 -31.89
C LEU A 515 -6.75 15.61 -31.73
N GLU A 516 -5.94 15.13 -30.79
CA GLU A 516 -4.53 15.49 -30.65
C GLU A 516 -3.72 15.06 -31.88
N LYS A 517 -4.02 13.87 -32.43
CA LYS A 517 -3.45 13.37 -33.69
C LYS A 517 -3.92 14.16 -34.92
N ARG A 518 -5.12 14.75 -34.92
CA ARG A 518 -5.57 15.70 -35.95
C ARG A 518 -4.96 17.09 -35.78
N SER A 519 -4.80 17.56 -34.54
CA SER A 519 -4.18 18.84 -34.20
C SER A 519 -2.73 18.89 -34.69
N SER A 520 -1.96 17.82 -34.44
CA SER A 520 -0.59 17.63 -34.97
C SER A 520 -0.49 17.41 -36.48
N LEU A 521 -1.62 17.42 -37.22
CA LEU A 521 -1.68 17.40 -38.68
C LEU A 521 -2.21 18.73 -39.28
N LEU A 522 -2.54 19.73 -38.44
CA LEU A 522 -2.87 21.07 -38.91
C LEU A 522 -1.59 21.84 -39.28
N PRO A 523 -1.57 22.65 -40.36
CA PRO A 523 -0.45 23.55 -40.64
C PRO A 523 -0.32 24.62 -39.56
N ASP A 524 0.92 24.95 -39.16
CA ASP A 524 1.21 26.05 -38.24
C ASP A 524 0.49 27.35 -38.63
N GLU A 525 -0.02 28.09 -37.62
CA GLU A 525 -0.58 29.44 -37.75
C GLU A 525 0.35 30.40 -38.53
N SER A 526 1.67 30.22 -38.41
CA SER A 526 2.67 30.98 -39.16
C SER A 526 2.53 30.82 -40.67
N ASN A 527 2.16 29.63 -41.17
CA ASN A 527 1.92 29.38 -42.59
C ASN A 527 0.64 30.05 -43.07
N VAL A 528 -0.42 30.06 -42.24
CA VAL A 528 -1.69 30.73 -42.56
C VAL A 528 -1.46 32.25 -42.65
N ALA A 529 -0.71 32.83 -41.72
CA ALA A 529 -0.32 34.24 -41.74
C ALA A 529 0.53 34.60 -42.97
N GLN A 530 1.52 33.76 -43.35
CA GLN A 530 2.31 33.97 -44.56
C GLN A 530 1.45 33.95 -45.82
N LEU A 531 0.56 32.96 -45.97
CA LEU A 531 -0.34 32.84 -47.12
C LEU A 531 -1.32 34.02 -47.23
N GLN A 532 -1.76 34.59 -46.10
CA GLN A 532 -2.58 35.81 -46.10
C GLN A 532 -1.77 37.05 -46.56
N GLU A 533 -0.50 37.16 -46.17
CA GLU A 533 0.36 38.29 -46.57
C GLU A 533 0.80 38.18 -48.04
N GLU A 534 1.10 36.97 -48.52
CA GLU A 534 1.31 36.70 -49.96
C GLU A 534 0.07 37.03 -50.78
N LEU A 535 -1.13 36.68 -50.31
CA LEU A 535 -2.39 37.00 -50.99
C LEU A 535 -2.63 38.51 -51.10
N LYS A 536 -2.24 39.31 -50.08
CA LYS A 536 -2.25 40.79 -50.18
C LYS A 536 -1.27 41.27 -51.25
N LEU A 537 -0.04 40.76 -51.25
CA LEU A 537 1.00 41.14 -52.22
C LEU A 537 0.62 40.78 -53.66
N VAL A 538 -0.03 39.63 -53.88
CA VAL A 538 -0.56 39.24 -55.20
C VAL A 538 -1.69 40.18 -55.64
N LYS A 539 -2.65 40.52 -54.75
CA LYS A 539 -3.71 41.48 -55.07
C LYS A 539 -3.19 42.89 -55.35
N LEU A 540 -2.09 43.31 -54.71
CA LEU A 540 -1.45 44.59 -55.01
C LEU A 540 -0.89 44.60 -56.44
N ARG A 541 -0.18 43.54 -56.84
CA ARG A 541 0.36 43.37 -58.21
C ARG A 541 -0.74 43.27 -59.28
N GLU A 542 -1.89 42.67 -58.95
CA GLU A 542 -3.06 42.66 -59.85
C GLU A 542 -3.58 44.09 -60.10
N LEU A 543 -3.62 44.94 -59.07
CA LEU A 543 -4.02 46.34 -59.21
C LEU A 543 -2.99 47.17 -60.00
N GLU A 544 -1.69 46.96 -59.76
CA GLU A 544 -0.59 47.61 -60.50
C GLU A 544 -0.62 47.24 -62.01
N THR A 545 -0.80 45.96 -62.33
CA THR A 545 -0.90 45.50 -63.73
C THR A 545 -2.17 46.01 -64.42
N LEU A 546 -3.30 46.09 -63.70
CA LEU A 546 -4.54 46.73 -64.20
C LEU A 546 -4.37 48.24 -64.43
N HIS A 547 -3.51 48.93 -63.66
CA HIS A 547 -3.20 50.34 -63.88
C HIS A 547 -2.38 50.52 -65.16
N CYS A 548 -1.27 49.80 -65.29
CA CYS A 548 -0.41 49.83 -66.48
C CYS A 548 -1.17 49.42 -67.76
N PHE A 549 -2.13 48.48 -67.65
CA PHE A 549 -3.01 48.12 -68.77
C PHE A 549 -3.87 49.32 -69.22
N ARG A 550 -4.42 50.09 -68.29
CA ARG A 550 -5.23 51.29 -68.59
C ARG A 550 -4.40 52.38 -69.25
N GLU A 551 -3.22 52.69 -68.73
CA GLU A 551 -2.28 53.65 -69.34
C GLU A 551 -1.87 53.22 -70.77
N MET A 552 -1.68 51.91 -70.98
CA MET A 552 -1.41 51.36 -72.31
C MET A 552 -2.64 51.42 -73.24
N GLN A 553 -3.85 51.30 -72.71
CA GLN A 553 -5.09 51.48 -73.47
C GLN A 553 -5.29 52.95 -73.87
N ASP A 554 -5.11 53.87 -72.93
CA ASP A 554 -5.27 55.31 -73.16
C ASP A 554 -4.27 55.81 -74.21
N THR A 555 -2.98 55.46 -74.09
CA THR A 555 -1.95 55.80 -75.11
C THR A 555 -2.21 55.19 -76.49
N VAL A 556 -2.85 54.02 -76.58
CA VAL A 556 -3.33 53.47 -77.87
C VAL A 556 -4.48 54.32 -78.43
N THR A 557 -5.40 54.83 -77.61
CA THR A 557 -6.44 55.74 -78.09
C THR A 557 -5.88 57.07 -78.56
N GLU A 558 -4.89 57.65 -77.87
CA GLU A 558 -4.20 58.88 -78.29
C GLU A 558 -3.49 58.69 -79.63
N LEU A 559 -2.68 57.63 -79.78
CA LEU A 559 -1.98 57.32 -81.03
C LEU A 559 -2.96 57.11 -82.20
N ASN A 560 -4.07 56.42 -81.97
CA ASN A 560 -5.13 56.26 -82.96
C ASN A 560 -5.81 57.61 -83.30
N GLN A 561 -6.00 58.50 -82.32
CA GLN A 561 -6.57 59.83 -82.54
C GLN A 561 -5.62 60.74 -83.33
N CYS A 562 -4.32 60.73 -83.01
CA CYS A 562 -3.29 61.42 -83.79
C CYS A 562 -3.20 60.87 -85.23
N TRP A 563 -3.31 59.56 -85.41
CA TRP A 563 -3.37 58.93 -86.73
C TRP A 563 -4.60 59.39 -87.54
N GLN A 564 -5.79 59.38 -86.94
CA GLN A 564 -7.02 59.90 -87.56
C GLN A 564 -6.91 61.38 -87.96
N GLN A 565 -6.32 62.23 -87.10
CA GLN A 565 -6.05 63.63 -87.42
C GLN A 565 -5.03 63.79 -88.56
N HIS A 566 -3.98 62.96 -88.60
CA HIS A 566 -2.97 63.00 -89.66
C HIS A 566 -3.52 62.49 -91.00
N VAL A 567 -4.37 61.47 -91.01
CA VAL A 567 -5.11 61.01 -92.20
C VAL A 567 -6.05 62.11 -92.68
N SER A 568 -6.78 62.77 -91.78
CA SER A 568 -7.68 63.88 -92.10
C SER A 568 -6.94 65.09 -92.69
N ARG A 569 -5.72 65.38 -92.24
CA ARG A 569 -4.82 66.40 -92.83
C ARG A 569 -4.17 65.98 -94.15
N GLY A 570 -4.23 64.70 -94.52
CA GLY A 570 -3.62 64.14 -95.73
C GLY A 570 -4.42 64.35 -97.03
N GLY A 571 -5.61 64.95 -96.95
CA GLY A 571 -6.54 65.16 -98.08
C GLY A 571 -6.13 66.25 -99.07
N GLY A 572 -4.91 66.23 -99.59
CA GLY A 572 -4.41 67.18 -100.60
C GLY A 572 -3.27 66.57 -101.44
N GLY A 573 -3.45 66.52 -102.77
CA GLY A 573 -2.57 65.78 -103.66
C GLY A 573 -1.19 66.41 -103.88
N GLY A 574 -0.14 65.59 -103.89
CA GLY A 574 1.24 66.02 -104.16
C GLY A 574 2.22 64.84 -104.20
N HIS A 575 2.58 64.42 -105.42
CA HIS A 575 3.42 63.26 -105.75
C HIS A 575 4.80 63.24 -105.04
N TRP A 576 5.04 62.30 -104.11
CA TRP A 576 6.36 62.06 -103.48
C TRP A 576 6.61 60.58 -103.15
N LYS A 577 7.88 60.14 -103.27
CA LYS A 577 8.36 58.74 -103.17
C LYS A 577 7.80 57.92 -101.98
N GLU A 578 7.41 56.69 -102.28
CA GLU A 578 6.74 55.75 -101.33
C GLU A 578 7.64 55.20 -100.21
N SER A 579 8.97 55.22 -100.40
CA SER A 579 9.92 54.45 -99.56
C SER A 579 9.88 54.77 -98.05
N PRO A 580 9.86 56.02 -97.57
CA PRO A 580 9.88 56.29 -96.13
C PRO A 580 8.55 55.95 -95.44
N LYS A 581 7.43 56.21 -96.13
CA LYS A 581 6.08 56.00 -95.58
C LYS A 581 5.78 54.52 -95.35
N LYS A 582 6.22 53.64 -96.26
CA LYS A 582 5.99 52.20 -96.13
C LYS A 582 6.73 51.61 -94.92
N ASN A 583 7.97 52.03 -94.66
CA ASN A 583 8.73 51.55 -93.51
C ASN A 583 8.11 52.04 -92.19
N ALA A 584 7.74 53.33 -92.09
CA ALA A 584 7.06 53.86 -90.91
C ALA A 584 5.68 53.21 -90.66
N MET A 585 4.94 52.89 -91.74
CA MET A 585 3.66 52.17 -91.64
C MET A 585 3.86 50.72 -91.16
N ASN A 586 4.87 50.01 -91.66
CA ASN A 586 5.23 48.67 -91.19
C ASN A 586 5.64 48.70 -89.70
N GLU A 587 6.51 49.64 -89.30
CA GLU A 587 6.90 49.80 -87.88
C GLU A 587 5.70 50.05 -86.95
N LEU A 588 4.74 50.88 -87.38
CA LEU A 588 3.52 51.14 -86.61
C LEU A 588 2.61 49.90 -86.56
N GLN A 589 2.56 49.11 -87.64
CA GLN A 589 1.82 47.86 -87.69
C GLN A 589 2.45 46.77 -86.78
N ASP A 590 3.78 46.66 -86.77
CA ASP A 590 4.52 45.73 -85.89
C ASP A 590 4.39 46.14 -84.41
N LYS A 591 4.45 47.45 -84.11
CA LYS A 591 4.20 47.99 -82.76
C LYS A 591 2.76 47.71 -82.32
N LEU A 592 1.77 47.92 -83.19
CA LEU A 592 0.36 47.62 -82.92
C LEU A 592 0.12 46.13 -82.68
N MET A 593 0.72 45.23 -83.47
CA MET A 593 0.64 43.78 -83.25
C MET A 593 1.33 43.36 -81.94
N SER A 594 2.48 43.96 -81.62
CA SER A 594 3.21 43.72 -80.36
C SER A 594 2.48 44.25 -79.11
N MET A 595 1.64 45.27 -79.27
CA MET A 595 0.74 45.75 -78.20
C MET A 595 -0.48 44.85 -78.06
N ARG A 596 -1.13 44.45 -79.17
CA ARG A 596 -2.25 43.50 -79.16
C ARG A 596 -1.89 42.13 -78.56
N LEU A 597 -0.66 41.65 -78.79
CA LEU A 597 -0.19 40.40 -78.17
C LEU A 597 -0.07 40.53 -76.64
N ARG A 598 0.48 41.65 -76.14
CA ARG A 598 0.53 41.94 -74.70
C ARG A 598 -0.85 42.19 -74.10
N GLU A 599 -1.75 42.83 -74.83
CA GLU A 599 -3.13 43.02 -74.42
C GLU A 599 -3.84 41.66 -74.25
N ALA A 600 -3.72 40.77 -75.24
CA ALA A 600 -4.28 39.42 -75.20
C ALA A 600 -3.66 38.56 -74.07
N GLN A 601 -2.37 38.70 -73.81
CA GLN A 601 -1.69 38.02 -72.71
C GLN A 601 -2.19 38.52 -71.34
N ALA A 602 -2.23 39.84 -71.10
CA ALA A 602 -2.76 40.41 -69.87
C ALA A 602 -4.26 40.06 -69.67
N GLN A 603 -5.04 39.98 -70.75
CA GLN A 603 -6.42 39.49 -70.69
C GLN A 603 -6.54 37.99 -70.35
N ALA A 604 -5.51 37.17 -70.62
CA ALA A 604 -5.48 35.77 -70.22
C ALA A 604 -5.08 35.64 -68.74
N GLU A 605 -4.02 36.31 -68.32
CA GLU A 605 -3.54 36.38 -66.93
C GLU A 605 -4.66 36.88 -65.97
N LEU A 606 -5.41 37.92 -66.38
CA LEU A 606 -6.57 38.42 -65.63
C LEU A 606 -7.74 37.42 -65.53
N ARG A 607 -7.91 36.50 -66.50
CA ARG A 607 -8.94 35.44 -66.42
C ARG A 607 -8.50 34.34 -65.44
N GLU A 608 -7.21 33.99 -65.46
CA GLU A 608 -6.63 33.02 -64.52
C GLU A 608 -6.68 33.54 -63.08
N ALA A 609 -6.29 34.80 -62.85
CA ALA A 609 -6.41 35.46 -61.54
C ALA A 609 -7.86 35.43 -61.01
N ARG A 610 -8.85 35.78 -61.84
CA ARG A 610 -10.27 35.74 -61.46
C ARG A 610 -10.78 34.34 -61.13
N LEU A 611 -10.36 33.32 -61.89
CA LEU A 611 -10.68 31.92 -61.57
C LEU A 611 -10.05 31.50 -60.24
N LYS A 612 -8.82 31.96 -59.95
CA LYS A 612 -8.15 31.68 -58.68
C LYS A 612 -8.82 32.38 -57.49
N VAL A 613 -9.27 33.63 -57.65
CA VAL A 613 -10.07 34.34 -56.63
C VAL A 613 -11.37 33.59 -56.34
N LEU A 614 -12.13 33.18 -57.37
CA LEU A 614 -13.37 32.41 -57.20
C LEU A 614 -13.13 31.07 -56.46
N GLN A 615 -12.02 30.38 -56.77
CA GLN A 615 -11.63 29.16 -56.06
C GLN A 615 -11.38 29.44 -54.57
N LEU A 616 -10.63 30.50 -54.25
CA LEU A 616 -10.30 30.87 -52.88
C LEU A 616 -11.53 31.36 -52.09
N GLU A 617 -12.47 32.07 -52.73
CA GLU A 617 -13.73 32.48 -52.11
C GLU A 617 -14.62 31.28 -51.78
N SER A 618 -14.74 30.31 -52.69
CA SER A 618 -15.44 29.04 -52.44
C SER A 618 -14.77 28.24 -51.32
N GLN A 619 -13.44 28.13 -51.34
CA GLN A 619 -12.68 27.46 -50.29
C GLN A 619 -12.88 28.13 -48.92
N ASN A 620 -12.81 29.47 -48.85
CA ASN A 620 -13.03 30.23 -47.62
C ASN A 620 -14.46 30.04 -47.07
N GLN A 621 -15.48 30.03 -47.95
CA GLN A 621 -16.85 29.75 -47.52
C GLN A 621 -17.04 28.33 -46.95
N ILE A 622 -16.29 27.34 -47.45
CA ILE A 622 -16.29 25.98 -46.88
C ILE A 622 -15.60 25.96 -45.51
N HIS A 623 -14.45 26.63 -45.37
CA HIS A 623 -13.70 26.68 -44.10
C HIS A 623 -14.48 27.43 -43.01
N GLY A 624 -15.12 28.57 -43.33
CA GLY A 624 -15.97 29.29 -42.38
C GLY A 624 -17.14 28.44 -41.86
N LYS A 625 -17.80 27.64 -42.72
CA LYS A 625 -18.85 26.70 -42.30
C LYS A 625 -18.33 25.58 -41.40
N LEU A 626 -17.10 25.10 -41.64
CA LEU A 626 -16.46 24.09 -40.79
C LEU A 626 -16.10 24.67 -39.42
N VAL A 627 -15.57 25.89 -39.37
CA VAL A 627 -15.25 26.60 -38.11
C VAL A 627 -16.50 26.83 -37.28
N SER A 628 -17.57 27.42 -37.83
CA SER A 628 -18.80 27.66 -37.05
C SER A 628 -19.45 26.38 -36.51
N ARG A 629 -19.39 25.27 -37.26
CA ARG A 629 -19.82 23.97 -36.74
C ARG A 629 -18.92 23.48 -35.60
N GLN A 630 -17.61 23.68 -35.69
CA GLN A 630 -16.68 23.30 -34.63
C GLN A 630 -16.86 24.16 -33.36
N GLU A 631 -17.20 25.43 -33.52
CA GLU A 631 -17.58 26.36 -32.44
C GLU A 631 -18.88 25.89 -31.75
N GLU A 632 -19.92 25.52 -32.50
CA GLU A 632 -21.17 24.93 -31.99
C GLU A 632 -20.93 23.63 -31.22
N GLU A 633 -20.16 22.69 -31.79
CA GLU A 633 -19.82 21.42 -31.12
C GLU A 633 -18.97 21.65 -29.86
N SER A 634 -18.04 22.62 -29.87
CA SER A 634 -17.24 23.00 -28.70
C SER A 634 -18.10 23.64 -27.59
N ALA A 635 -19.07 24.48 -27.95
CA ALA A 635 -19.98 25.11 -26.97
C ALA A 635 -20.87 24.05 -26.28
N ALA A 636 -21.41 23.10 -27.04
CA ALA A 636 -22.21 22.00 -26.49
C ALA A 636 -21.39 21.10 -25.54
N LEU A 637 -20.12 20.81 -25.87
CA LEU A 637 -19.21 20.10 -24.98
C LEU A 637 -18.90 20.91 -23.71
N GLN A 638 -18.74 22.23 -23.81
CA GLN A 638 -18.47 23.09 -22.67
C GLN A 638 -19.67 23.15 -21.69
N GLU A 639 -20.91 23.21 -22.20
CA GLU A 639 -22.12 23.08 -21.37
C GLU A 639 -22.21 21.71 -20.70
N ARG A 640 -21.92 20.62 -21.44
CA ARG A 640 -21.90 19.25 -20.91
C ARG A 640 -20.90 19.10 -19.74
N VAL A 641 -19.72 19.70 -19.86
CA VAL A 641 -18.70 19.71 -18.80
C VAL A 641 -19.16 20.52 -17.57
N GLN A 642 -19.82 21.68 -17.78
CA GLN A 642 -20.37 22.46 -16.66
C GLN A 642 -21.46 21.68 -15.90
N TYR A 643 -22.37 21.01 -16.60
CA TYR A 643 -23.40 20.17 -16.01
C TYR A 643 -22.80 19.04 -15.15
N LEU A 644 -21.87 18.26 -15.72
CA LEU A 644 -21.20 17.16 -15.00
C LEU A 644 -20.36 17.66 -13.81
N THR A 645 -19.78 18.87 -13.90
CA THR A 645 -19.08 19.53 -12.79
C THR A 645 -20.04 19.89 -11.65
N ALA A 646 -21.23 20.40 -11.97
CA ALA A 646 -22.26 20.69 -10.97
C ALA A 646 -22.78 19.41 -10.29
N GLN A 647 -23.02 18.34 -11.07
CA GLN A 647 -23.44 17.04 -10.54
C GLN A 647 -22.40 16.45 -9.58
N ASN A 648 -21.11 16.48 -9.95
CA ASN A 648 -20.02 16.01 -9.08
C ASN A 648 -19.93 16.79 -7.76
N LYS A 649 -20.11 18.12 -7.77
CA LYS A 649 -20.17 18.93 -6.54
C LYS A 649 -21.34 18.52 -5.64
N GLY A 650 -22.49 18.19 -6.23
CA GLY A 650 -23.65 17.65 -5.49
C GLY A 650 -23.35 16.31 -4.81
N LEU A 651 -22.75 15.37 -5.53
CA LEU A 651 -22.36 14.05 -5.00
C LEU A 651 -21.28 14.15 -3.92
N GLN A 652 -20.29 15.04 -4.07
CA GLN A 652 -19.28 15.33 -3.04
C GLN A 652 -19.93 15.89 -1.77
N GLY A 653 -20.93 16.77 -1.91
CA GLY A 653 -21.75 17.26 -0.80
C GLY A 653 -22.43 16.12 -0.03
N GLN A 654 -23.14 15.24 -0.73
CA GLN A 654 -23.81 14.08 -0.14
C GLN A 654 -22.82 13.14 0.57
N LEU A 655 -21.67 12.84 -0.05
CA LEU A 655 -20.61 12.03 0.55
C LEU A 655 -20.05 12.66 1.84
N SER A 656 -19.91 13.98 1.89
CA SER A 656 -19.46 14.68 3.11
C SER A 656 -20.49 14.59 4.25
N GLU A 657 -21.79 14.65 3.94
CA GLU A 657 -22.84 14.55 4.94
C GLU A 657 -22.99 13.12 5.48
N VAL A 658 -22.82 12.10 4.62
CA VAL A 658 -22.77 10.69 5.05
C VAL A 658 -21.57 10.46 5.99
N LYS A 659 -20.39 10.99 5.66
CA LYS A 659 -19.21 10.91 6.54
C LYS A 659 -19.43 11.59 7.89
N ARG A 660 -20.08 12.76 7.93
CA ARG A 660 -20.48 13.44 9.18
C ARG A 660 -21.41 12.56 10.02
N LYS A 661 -22.46 11.99 9.41
CA LYS A 661 -23.41 11.10 10.11
C LYS A 661 -22.75 9.84 10.67
N GLN A 662 -21.77 9.27 9.96
CA GLN A 662 -20.99 8.15 10.49
C GLN A 662 -20.18 8.55 11.73
N ALA A 663 -19.44 9.67 11.67
CA ALA A 663 -18.68 10.18 12.82
C ALA A 663 -19.56 10.48 14.05
N GLU A 664 -20.77 11.01 13.85
CA GLU A 664 -21.75 11.23 14.92
C GLU A 664 -22.28 9.91 15.53
N SER A 665 -22.43 8.86 14.71
CA SER A 665 -22.78 7.51 15.19
C SER A 665 -21.63 6.86 15.98
N ASP A 666 -20.40 6.98 15.47
CA ASP A 666 -19.20 6.45 16.12
C ASP A 666 -18.90 7.14 17.46
N CYS A 667 -19.25 8.43 17.59
CA CYS A 667 -19.14 9.17 18.85
C CYS A 667 -20.11 8.62 19.91
N LYS A 668 -21.39 8.50 19.55
CA LYS A 668 -22.43 7.94 20.43
C LYS A 668 -22.12 6.52 20.89
N SER A 669 -21.65 5.66 19.99
CA SER A 669 -21.25 4.30 20.36
C SER A 669 -20.09 4.26 21.38
N LYS A 670 -19.13 5.20 21.29
CA LYS A 670 -18.05 5.34 22.28
C LYS A 670 -18.56 5.87 23.63
N GLU A 671 -19.50 6.82 23.60
CA GLU A 671 -20.17 7.35 24.81
C GLU A 671 -20.97 6.25 25.53
N GLU A 672 -21.73 5.43 24.79
CA GLU A 672 -22.48 4.28 25.34
C GLU A 672 -21.55 3.25 25.99
N VAL A 673 -20.44 2.88 25.33
CA VAL A 673 -19.43 1.97 25.90
C VAL A 673 -18.75 2.57 27.14
N MET A 674 -18.49 3.88 27.17
CA MET A 674 -17.97 4.57 28.35
C MET A 674 -18.98 4.54 29.51
N ALA A 675 -20.27 4.76 29.23
CA ALA A 675 -21.34 4.69 30.22
C ALA A 675 -21.60 3.28 30.75
N VAL A 676 -21.30 2.22 29.99
CA VAL A 676 -21.25 0.84 30.52
C VAL A 676 -20.08 0.70 31.50
N ARG A 677 -18.85 1.05 31.08
CA ARG A 677 -17.64 0.90 31.91
C ARG A 677 -17.68 1.67 33.23
N LEU A 678 -18.31 2.85 33.25
CA LEU A 678 -18.51 3.61 34.49
C LEU A 678 -19.40 2.85 35.48
N ARG A 679 -20.53 2.30 35.01
CA ARG A 679 -21.42 1.47 35.86
C ARG A 679 -20.77 0.17 36.34
N GLU A 680 -19.90 -0.42 35.52
CA GLU A 680 -19.07 -1.56 35.92
C GLU A 680 -18.06 -1.17 37.01
N ALA A 681 -17.42 -0.01 36.90
CA ALA A 681 -16.51 0.53 37.92
C ALA A 681 -17.23 0.84 39.24
N ASP A 682 -18.40 1.48 39.18
CA ASP A 682 -19.25 1.74 40.36
C ASP A 682 -19.66 0.42 41.06
N SER A 683 -20.01 -0.60 40.28
CA SER A 683 -20.34 -1.93 40.80
C SER A 683 -19.13 -2.63 41.45
N MET A 684 -17.93 -2.50 40.85
CA MET A 684 -16.70 -3.01 41.45
C MET A 684 -16.33 -2.29 42.75
N ALA A 685 -16.52 -0.98 42.83
CA ALA A 685 -16.31 -0.20 44.06
C ALA A 685 -17.25 -0.66 45.19
N ALA A 686 -18.55 -0.79 44.91
CA ALA A 686 -19.52 -1.31 45.87
C ALA A 686 -19.20 -2.76 46.31
N MET A 687 -18.72 -3.62 45.40
CA MET A 687 -18.25 -4.96 45.76
C MET A 687 -16.97 -4.95 46.62
N ALA A 688 -16.08 -3.97 46.46
CA ALA A 688 -14.89 -3.82 47.30
C ALA A 688 -15.26 -3.36 48.72
N GLU A 689 -16.17 -2.39 48.85
CA GLU A 689 -16.70 -1.93 50.14
C GLU A 689 -17.39 -3.06 50.91
N LEU A 690 -18.24 -3.85 50.23
CA LEU A 690 -18.88 -5.03 50.84
C LEU A 690 -17.87 -6.10 51.27
N ARG A 691 -16.80 -6.34 50.49
CA ARG A 691 -15.72 -7.27 50.87
C ARG A 691 -14.94 -6.78 52.10
N GLN A 692 -14.62 -5.48 52.17
CA GLN A 692 -14.00 -4.90 53.36
C GLN A 692 -14.90 -5.10 54.58
N ARG A 693 -16.20 -4.81 54.45
CA ARG A 693 -17.13 -4.94 55.57
C ARG A 693 -17.34 -6.39 56.04
N ILE A 694 -17.23 -7.36 55.13
CA ILE A 694 -17.21 -8.79 55.50
C ILE A 694 -15.94 -9.11 56.31
N ALA A 695 -14.76 -8.69 55.84
CA ALA A 695 -13.50 -8.92 56.55
C ALA A 695 -13.48 -8.30 57.96
N GLU A 696 -14.03 -7.09 58.12
CA GLU A 696 -14.20 -6.44 59.44
C GLU A 696 -15.08 -7.28 60.40
N LEU A 697 -16.17 -7.88 59.89
CA LEU A 697 -17.04 -8.76 60.68
C LEU A 697 -16.40 -10.12 60.98
N GLU A 698 -15.57 -10.65 60.09
CA GLU A 698 -14.81 -11.88 60.31
C GLU A 698 -13.72 -11.70 61.37
N ILE A 699 -13.05 -10.55 61.40
CA ILE A 699 -12.12 -10.17 62.47
C ILE A 699 -12.86 -10.09 63.81
N GLN A 700 -13.96 -9.36 63.90
CA GLN A 700 -14.75 -9.25 65.15
C GLN A 700 -15.27 -10.61 65.66
N LYS A 701 -15.67 -11.50 64.74
CA LYS A 701 -16.07 -12.87 65.06
C LYS A 701 -14.90 -13.69 65.63
N GLU A 702 -13.70 -13.54 65.07
CA GLU A 702 -12.50 -14.25 65.51
C GLU A 702 -11.95 -13.72 66.84
N GLU A 703 -11.98 -12.39 67.06
CA GLU A 703 -11.72 -11.75 68.35
C GLU A 703 -12.68 -12.31 69.44
N GLY A 704 -13.97 -12.36 69.15
CA GLY A 704 -14.97 -12.97 70.04
C GLY A 704 -14.73 -14.47 70.31
N ARG A 705 -14.25 -15.21 69.30
CA ARG A 705 -13.89 -16.64 69.42
C ARG A 705 -12.68 -16.82 70.36
N ILE A 706 -11.66 -15.98 70.21
CA ILE A 706 -10.45 -15.97 71.04
C ILE A 706 -10.79 -15.60 72.49
N GLN A 707 -11.59 -14.55 72.70
CA GLN A 707 -12.06 -14.15 74.03
C GLN A 707 -12.85 -15.29 74.72
N GLY A 708 -13.70 -16.01 73.96
CA GLY A 708 -14.41 -17.18 74.46
C GLY A 708 -13.50 -18.35 74.87
N GLN A 709 -12.38 -18.54 74.16
CA GLN A 709 -11.39 -19.58 74.49
C GLN A 709 -10.52 -19.23 75.71
N LEU A 710 -10.13 -17.97 75.88
CA LEU A 710 -9.45 -17.49 77.10
C LEU A 710 -10.30 -17.78 78.34
N ASN A 711 -11.57 -17.35 78.34
CA ASN A 711 -12.50 -17.60 79.44
C ASN A 711 -12.67 -19.10 79.77
N HIS A 712 -12.60 -20.00 78.78
CA HIS A 712 -12.65 -21.44 78.99
C HIS A 712 -11.33 -22.04 79.49
N SER A 713 -10.19 -21.52 79.02
CA SER A 713 -8.86 -21.90 79.51
C SER A 713 -8.74 -21.62 81.01
N ASP A 714 -9.09 -20.41 81.44
CA ASP A 714 -8.93 -19.98 82.83
C ASP A 714 -9.83 -20.80 83.77
N ALA A 715 -11.07 -21.08 83.35
CA ALA A 715 -11.97 -21.98 84.06
C ALA A 715 -11.42 -23.43 84.14
N SER A 716 -10.82 -23.93 83.05
CA SER A 716 -10.24 -25.28 83.01
C SER A 716 -8.96 -25.39 83.87
N GLN A 717 -8.15 -24.34 83.94
CA GLN A 717 -6.98 -24.28 84.83
C GLN A 717 -7.43 -24.29 86.29
N TYR A 718 -8.41 -23.47 86.66
CA TYR A 718 -8.99 -23.44 88.01
C TYR A 718 -9.58 -24.80 88.44
N ILE A 719 -10.32 -25.47 87.55
CA ILE A 719 -10.85 -26.83 87.78
C ILE A 719 -9.72 -27.86 87.97
N THR A 720 -8.60 -27.70 87.27
CA THR A 720 -7.44 -28.60 87.40
C THR A 720 -6.74 -28.40 88.74
N GLN A 721 -6.54 -27.15 89.16
CA GLN A 721 -5.93 -26.80 90.44
C GLN A 721 -6.74 -27.33 91.63
N LEU A 722 -8.08 -27.24 91.58
CA LEU A 722 -8.98 -27.83 92.59
C LEU A 722 -8.89 -29.37 92.63
N ARG A 723 -8.72 -30.03 91.48
CA ARG A 723 -8.55 -31.50 91.42
C ARG A 723 -7.23 -31.95 92.03
N GLU A 724 -6.18 -31.18 91.86
CA GLU A 724 -4.86 -31.44 92.42
C GLU A 724 -4.89 -31.34 93.96
N GLN A 725 -5.46 -30.26 94.50
CA GLN A 725 -5.69 -30.09 95.95
C GLN A 725 -6.55 -31.22 96.56
N ILE A 726 -7.61 -31.65 95.86
CA ILE A 726 -8.43 -32.82 96.29
C ILE A 726 -7.62 -34.12 96.28
N SER A 727 -6.62 -34.25 95.39
CA SER A 727 -5.73 -35.41 95.33
C SER A 727 -4.69 -35.40 96.45
N GLU A 728 -4.12 -34.22 96.78
CA GLU A 728 -3.22 -34.05 97.92
C GLU A 728 -3.91 -34.39 99.25
N LEU A 729 -5.09 -33.80 99.51
CA LEU A 729 -5.89 -34.10 100.70
C LEU A 729 -6.27 -35.59 100.80
N LYS A 730 -6.60 -36.25 99.68
CA LYS A 730 -6.83 -37.71 99.63
C LYS A 730 -5.58 -38.55 99.87
N ASN A 731 -4.40 -37.99 99.69
CA ASN A 731 -3.13 -38.65 99.99
C ASN A 731 -2.74 -38.43 101.46
N GLU A 732 -2.93 -37.24 102.03
CA GLU A 732 -2.75 -37.00 103.47
C GLU A 732 -3.66 -37.91 104.32
N VAL A 733 -4.97 -37.95 104.02
CA VAL A 733 -5.92 -38.85 104.71
C VAL A 733 -5.49 -40.33 104.61
N ARG A 734 -4.88 -40.74 103.49
CA ARG A 734 -4.30 -42.10 103.34
C ARG A 734 -3.04 -42.32 104.17
N HIS A 735 -2.20 -41.30 104.38
CA HIS A 735 -1.03 -41.45 105.25
C HIS A 735 -1.42 -41.47 106.73
N SER A 736 -2.35 -40.61 107.17
CA SER A 736 -2.86 -40.59 108.55
C SER A 736 -3.50 -41.92 108.94
N THR A 737 -4.32 -42.51 108.07
CA THR A 737 -5.00 -43.80 108.32
C THR A 737 -4.06 -45.01 108.37
N TRP A 738 -2.85 -44.92 107.78
CA TRP A 738 -1.83 -45.97 107.93
C TRP A 738 -0.99 -45.83 109.20
N THR A 739 -0.88 -44.63 109.79
CA THR A 739 -0.13 -44.42 111.05
C THR A 739 -0.87 -44.81 112.33
N GLU A 740 -2.20 -44.89 112.31
CA GLU A 740 -2.98 -45.29 113.51
C GLU A 740 -3.10 -46.82 113.69
N LEU A 741 -2.88 -47.61 112.64
CA LEU A 741 -3.12 -49.07 112.64
C LEU A 741 -1.96 -49.93 113.19
N SER A 742 -0.85 -49.31 113.62
CA SER A 742 0.37 -50.03 114.07
C SER A 742 0.51 -50.21 115.59
N LEU A 743 -0.56 -50.03 116.38
CA LEU A 743 -0.50 -49.98 117.86
C LEU A 743 -1.60 -50.79 118.59
N TRP A 744 -1.71 -52.11 118.36
CA TRP A 744 -2.29 -53.02 119.38
C TRP A 744 -1.79 -54.48 119.27
N PRO A 745 -1.56 -55.23 120.38
CA PRO A 745 -1.11 -56.63 120.34
C PRO A 745 -2.24 -57.68 120.14
N PRO A 746 -1.91 -58.95 119.79
CA PRO A 746 -2.88 -59.94 119.31
C PRO A 746 -3.50 -60.86 120.39
N SER A 747 -4.64 -61.47 120.05
CA SER A 747 -5.19 -62.69 120.70
C SER A 747 -6.12 -63.46 119.74
N PRO A 748 -6.35 -64.78 119.93
CA PRO A 748 -6.78 -65.65 118.82
C PRO A 748 -8.26 -66.11 118.85
N CYS A 749 -8.78 -66.37 117.64
CA CYS A 749 -9.80 -67.37 117.27
C CYS A 749 -11.07 -67.56 118.13
N GLN A 750 -12.24 -67.33 117.53
CA GLN A 750 -13.10 -68.47 117.09
C GLN A 750 -14.20 -68.08 116.09
N TYR A 751 -14.73 -69.11 115.43
CA TYR A 751 -15.72 -69.12 114.35
C TYR A 751 -17.08 -68.50 114.73
N PHE A 752 -17.75 -67.87 113.76
CA PHE A 752 -19.16 -68.16 113.45
C PHE A 752 -19.47 -67.98 111.94
N HIS A 753 -20.65 -68.41 111.51
CA HIS A 753 -20.98 -68.87 110.16
C HIS A 753 -22.14 -68.08 109.52
N SER A 754 -22.14 -67.98 108.17
CA SER A 754 -23.32 -67.97 107.27
C SER A 754 -24.21 -66.72 107.10
N ALA A 755 -25.02 -66.78 106.01
CA ALA A 755 -26.10 -65.90 105.54
C ALA A 755 -25.67 -64.55 104.92
N GLU A 756 -25.91 -64.30 103.62
CA GLU A 756 -27.16 -63.82 102.98
C GLU A 756 -27.45 -62.33 103.31
N ILE A 757 -27.76 -61.43 102.36
CA ILE A 757 -28.18 -61.56 100.94
C ILE A 757 -27.25 -60.74 100.03
#